data_AF-A0AAN9XF48-F1
#
_entry.id   AF-A0AAN9XF48-F1
#
_cell.length_a   1.000
_cell.length_b   1.000
_cell.length_c   1.000
_cell.angle_alpha   90.00
_cell.angle_beta   90.00
_cell.angle_gamma   90.00
#
_symmetry.space_group_name_H-M   'P 1'
#
loop_
_entity.id
_entity.type
_entity.pdbx_description
1 polymer ?
#
loop_
_entity_poly.entity_id
_entity_poly.type
_entity_poly.pdbx_seq_one_letter_code
_entity_poly.pdbx_strand_id
1 'polypeptide(L)'
;MGSLESGIPSKKGSLFGAQFSRKEKNPFSHRFRSSFSRLLFKKLDYVQWICTVVVFLCLVVVFQMFLPGSVLENSDEESMKAVRMRSENLFHYGDFYKAVLDIGEDALFLPKISEKFRRLGDVDLFNHTAQHFGYRKPQLALVFGELLVDSQQLLTVTVASALLEIGYEIQVFSLKDGPGYNVWRNLRVPITVIRTCDKRNNTVDWLNYDGIIVSSLEAKGAFSCFLQEPFKSIPLIWIVHENALAYRSRQYATNGQIELLNDWGRVFNRSTVVVFPNYALPMIYSTFDGGNFYVIPGSPAETLEAEAFMALQNDNLRLKMGYGPEDVIIAIVGSQFLYKGMWLGHAIVLRALEPLLANFLLNKDNSSAELRIIVHSGELTNNYSVALETMARSLKYPRGIIEHIAGDLNADSVLGMADVVIYGSFLEEQSFPDILIKAMSFEKPIIAPDVPMIRKYVDDRVNGYLFPKDDIRALRQISLEVISKGKISPLARNIASIGRSTAKNLMVSEAVDGYASLLQNIIRLPSEVAPPKAVSEIPPNAKEQWQWHLFEAVPNMTYQNRAIRSNMFLDKYESQWNHSQKNRSTSTVAANGVFVYSIWEEEKHMQLAITRKRREHEELKDRTEQSHGTWEDVYKNAKKADRLKSDLHERDEGELERTGQPLCIYEPYFGEGSWPFLHKKSLYRGIGLSGKGRRSGRDDVDAPSRLPLLNNGYYRDLLGEHGAFFAIANRIDRLHKNAWIGFQSWRATARKASLSGIAENALLDAIQSKRYGDALYFWVRMDMDSQNPLQKDFWSYCDAINAGNCKFAFSEAMRRMYGLKEDMDSLPPMPVDGDTWSVMQSWSLPTRSFMEFVMFSRMFVDALDAQMYEEHHSTGRCSLSLSKDKHCYSRLLELVINVWAYHSARRMVYVHPESGAMEEQHRLKSRRGQMWIKWFSYSTLKSMDEDLAELSDSEDPSKHWLWPSTGEVFWQGVYERERSLRHKEKEKRKQKSLEKLSRMRKRHRQQVIGKYIKPPPDEETSNSSMLAVAVKAS
;
A
#
# COMPACT_ATOMS: atom_id res chain seq x y z
N MET A 1 17.07 81.88 6.23
CA MET A 1 18.21 80.93 6.24
C MET A 1 18.00 80.06 7.47
N GLY A 2 17.55 78.81 7.46
CA GLY A 2 17.67 77.67 6.51
C GLY A 2 18.39 76.52 7.25
N SER A 3 18.07 75.22 7.16
CA SER A 3 17.06 74.48 6.41
C SER A 3 16.70 73.15 7.13
N LEU A 4 15.40 72.93 7.35
CA LEU A 4 14.57 71.73 7.06
C LEU A 4 15.22 70.42 6.55
N GLU A 5 14.67 69.21 6.76
CA GLU A 5 13.73 68.65 7.77
C GLU A 5 13.52 67.13 7.52
N SER A 6 13.43 66.31 8.59
CA SER A 6 12.60 65.07 8.71
C SER A 6 13.08 64.16 9.87
N GLY A 7 12.41 64.26 11.03
CA GLY A 7 12.42 63.27 12.12
C GLY A 7 11.06 62.53 12.16
N ILE A 8 10.74 61.58 13.04
CA ILE A 8 11.22 61.26 14.41
C ILE A 8 10.56 59.88 14.82
N PRO A 9 10.90 59.17 15.93
CA PRO A 9 11.76 57.99 15.80
C PRO A 9 11.31 56.70 16.57
N SER A 10 12.30 55.83 16.81
CA SER A 10 12.31 54.49 17.41
C SER A 10 11.97 54.36 18.92
N LYS A 11 11.61 53.13 19.34
CA LYS A 11 12.13 52.34 20.52
C LYS A 11 11.30 51.03 20.67
N LYS A 12 11.80 49.78 20.83
CA LYS A 12 12.81 49.14 21.73
C LYS A 12 12.50 49.32 23.24
N GLY A 13 12.40 48.27 24.08
CA GLY A 13 12.50 46.82 23.86
C GLY A 13 12.40 46.00 25.17
N SER A 14 12.49 44.67 25.04
CA SER A 14 12.63 43.57 26.04
C SER A 14 12.89 43.88 27.54
N LEU A 15 12.23 43.15 28.46
CA LEU A 15 12.89 42.12 29.32
C LEU A 15 11.96 41.47 30.38
N PHE A 16 12.27 40.21 30.71
CA PHE A 16 11.88 39.38 31.88
C PHE A 16 10.38 39.11 32.21
N GLY A 17 10.05 37.82 32.32
CA GLY A 17 8.89 37.30 33.04
C GLY A 17 9.17 35.89 33.55
N ALA A 18 8.93 35.64 34.84
CA ALA A 18 9.10 34.34 35.49
C ALA A 18 7.92 34.00 36.40
N GLN A 19 7.76 32.70 36.68
CA GLN A 19 6.86 32.04 37.64
C GLN A 19 5.40 31.73 37.23
N PHE A 20 5.16 30.42 37.06
CA PHE A 20 4.06 29.59 37.62
C PHE A 20 2.65 30.23 37.79
N SER A 21 1.56 29.60 37.31
CA SER A 21 1.16 28.28 37.82
C SER A 21 0.00 27.57 37.06
N ARG A 22 0.00 26.23 37.18
CA ARG A 22 -1.12 25.28 37.26
C ARG A 22 -2.06 24.98 36.06
N LYS A 23 -2.06 23.67 35.74
CA LYS A 23 -3.22 22.77 35.49
C LYS A 23 -4.00 22.94 34.18
N GLU A 24 -4.57 21.93 33.55
CA GLU A 24 -4.54 20.45 33.53
C GLU A 24 -5.63 20.06 32.49
N LYS A 25 -5.46 18.93 31.79
CA LYS A 25 -6.55 18.09 31.20
C LYS A 25 -7.45 18.65 30.07
N ASN A 26 -7.17 18.16 28.85
CA ASN A 26 -8.19 17.69 27.89
C ASN A 26 -8.91 16.42 28.43
N PRO A 27 -9.97 15.86 27.78
CA PRO A 27 -10.76 16.30 26.61
C PRO A 27 -12.26 16.53 27.03
N PHE A 28 -13.35 16.47 26.24
CA PHE A 28 -13.67 16.00 24.88
C PHE A 28 -14.93 16.72 24.30
N SER A 29 -15.07 16.73 22.97
CA SER A 29 -16.30 16.83 22.16
C SER A 29 -17.43 17.80 22.55
N HIS A 30 -17.73 18.78 21.68
CA HIS A 30 -19.10 18.99 21.18
C HIS A 30 -19.13 19.71 19.82
N ARG A 31 -20.18 19.43 19.04
CA ARG A 31 -20.38 19.86 17.65
C ARG A 31 -20.47 21.39 17.49
N PHE A 32 -19.73 21.96 16.55
CA PHE A 32 -20.06 23.28 16.00
C PHE A 32 -21.10 23.14 14.88
N ARG A 33 -22.32 23.60 15.13
CA ARG A 33 -23.26 24.02 14.06
C ARG A 33 -23.09 25.52 13.85
N SER A 34 -22.82 25.93 12.62
CA SER A 34 -22.78 27.33 12.21
C SER A 34 -24.16 27.99 12.32
N SER A 35 -24.24 29.11 13.04
CA SER A 35 -25.41 30.00 13.00
C SER A 35 -25.00 31.33 12.35
N PHE A 36 -25.28 31.45 11.05
CA PHE A 36 -25.05 32.68 10.28
C PHE A 36 -26.33 33.06 9.54
N SER A 37 -27.22 33.78 10.24
CA SER A 37 -28.37 34.47 9.64
C SER A 37 -29.01 35.48 10.61
N ARG A 38 -28.34 36.64 10.84
CA ARG A 38 -28.94 37.82 11.47
C ARG A 38 -28.52 39.13 10.79
N LEU A 39 -28.93 39.27 9.54
CA LEU A 39 -29.05 40.49 8.70
C LEU A 39 -29.92 40.03 7.51
N LEU A 40 -31.00 40.67 7.06
CA LEU A 40 -31.70 41.89 7.50
C LEU A 40 -33.22 41.68 7.33
N PHE A 41 -34.03 42.25 8.21
CA PHE A 41 -35.42 42.62 7.88
C PHE A 41 -35.81 43.93 8.59
N LYS A 42 -35.62 45.05 7.89
CA LYS A 42 -36.43 46.25 8.12
C LYS A 42 -37.71 46.12 7.29
N LYS A 43 -38.82 46.65 7.82
CA LYS A 43 -40.17 46.49 7.26
C LYS A 43 -40.21 46.87 5.77
N LEU A 44 -40.61 45.92 4.93
CA LEU A 44 -41.06 46.15 3.56
C LEU A 44 -42.59 46.12 3.54
N ASP A 45 -43.18 46.95 2.69
CA ASP A 45 -44.62 47.18 2.69
C ASP A 45 -45.41 45.98 2.11
N TYR A 46 -46.62 45.74 2.61
CA TYR A 46 -47.39 44.53 2.29
C TYR A 46 -47.72 44.42 0.79
N VAL A 47 -47.94 45.57 0.14
CA VAL A 47 -48.16 45.69 -1.31
C VAL A 47 -46.90 45.28 -2.09
N GLN A 48 -45.71 45.65 -1.59
CA GLN A 48 -44.44 45.32 -2.23
C GLN A 48 -44.17 43.82 -2.16
N TRP A 49 -44.58 43.16 -1.07
CA TRP A 49 -44.53 41.70 -0.95
C TRP A 49 -45.45 41.01 -1.98
N ILE A 50 -46.69 41.49 -2.14
CA ILE A 50 -47.62 41.00 -3.16
C ILE A 50 -47.03 41.19 -4.57
N CYS A 51 -46.47 42.36 -4.88
CA CYS A 51 -45.80 42.58 -6.16
C CYS A 51 -44.61 41.62 -6.37
N THR A 52 -43.77 41.36 -5.37
CA THR A 52 -42.69 40.37 -5.51
C THR A 52 -43.21 38.95 -5.70
N VAL A 53 -44.32 38.56 -5.06
CA VAL A 53 -44.94 37.24 -5.24
C VAL A 53 -45.58 37.12 -6.63
N VAL A 54 -46.23 38.17 -7.14
CA VAL A 54 -46.78 38.18 -8.50
C VAL A 54 -45.67 38.14 -9.55
N VAL A 55 -44.59 38.91 -9.38
CA VAL A 55 -43.41 38.85 -10.28
C VAL A 55 -42.73 37.48 -10.21
N PHE A 56 -42.62 36.88 -9.02
CA PHE A 56 -42.10 35.53 -8.85
C PHE A 56 -43.01 34.48 -9.52
N LEU A 57 -44.33 34.59 -9.38
CA LEU A 57 -45.29 33.71 -10.06
C LEU A 57 -45.25 33.89 -11.59
N CYS A 58 -45.15 35.13 -12.09
CA CYS A 58 -44.94 35.38 -13.52
C CYS A 58 -43.61 34.79 -14.02
N LEU A 59 -42.52 34.92 -13.26
CA LEU A 59 -41.24 34.28 -13.56
C LEU A 59 -41.35 32.75 -13.56
N VAL A 60 -42.05 32.15 -12.59
CA VAL A 60 -42.29 30.70 -12.53
C VAL A 60 -43.15 30.22 -13.70
N VAL A 61 -44.19 30.97 -14.08
CA VAL A 61 -45.03 30.65 -15.25
C VAL A 61 -44.22 30.76 -16.55
N VAL A 62 -43.39 31.80 -16.70
CA VAL A 62 -42.45 31.92 -17.84
C VAL A 62 -41.45 30.76 -17.83
N PHE A 63 -40.89 30.40 -16.67
CA PHE A 63 -39.98 29.25 -16.53
C PHE A 63 -40.68 27.92 -16.86
N GLN A 64 -41.97 27.78 -16.55
CA GLN A 64 -42.79 26.62 -16.93
C GLN A 64 -43.16 26.61 -18.42
N MET A 65 -43.32 27.77 -19.07
CA MET A 65 -43.45 27.84 -20.54
C MET A 65 -42.14 27.53 -21.28
N PHE A 66 -40.98 27.70 -20.62
CA PHE A 66 -39.67 27.32 -21.17
C PHE A 66 -39.17 25.93 -20.69
N LEU A 67 -39.97 25.19 -19.91
CA LEU A 67 -39.74 23.77 -19.64
C LEU A 67 -40.46 22.94 -20.74
N PRO A 68 -39.80 21.94 -21.36
CA PRO A 68 -40.45 21.11 -22.36
C PRO A 68 -41.62 20.31 -21.75
N GLY A 69 -42.85 20.77 -22.01
CA GLY A 69 -44.06 20.04 -21.66
C GLY A 69 -44.15 18.74 -22.45
N SER A 70 -44.39 17.62 -21.76
CA SER A 70 -44.61 16.32 -22.37
C SER A 70 -45.91 16.30 -23.18
N VAL A 71 -45.81 16.50 -24.49
CA VAL A 71 -46.92 16.22 -25.42
C VAL A 71 -47.04 14.70 -25.55
N LEU A 72 -48.21 14.18 -25.16
CA LEU A 72 -48.59 12.80 -25.42
C LEU A 72 -49.13 12.72 -26.84
N GLU A 73 -48.30 12.29 -27.80
CA GLU A 73 -48.71 12.11 -29.19
C GLU A 73 -48.78 10.60 -29.52
N ASN A 74 -50.00 10.11 -29.71
CA ASN A 74 -50.27 8.77 -30.21
C ASN A 74 -50.46 8.84 -31.73
N SER A 75 -49.55 8.26 -32.51
CA SER A 75 -49.86 7.75 -33.86
C SER A 75 -48.77 6.80 -34.36
N ASP A 76 -49.18 5.86 -35.20
CA ASP A 76 -48.35 4.75 -35.68
C ASP A 76 -47.35 5.18 -36.76
N GLU A 77 -46.13 4.63 -36.70
CA GLU A 77 -45.25 4.54 -37.89
C GLU A 77 -44.44 3.23 -37.90
N GLU A 78 -45.14 2.13 -38.20
CA GLU A 78 -44.52 0.84 -38.51
C GLU A 78 -43.83 0.86 -39.89
N SER A 79 -42.56 1.28 -39.95
CA SER A 79 -41.70 0.95 -41.11
C SER A 79 -40.21 0.78 -40.78
N MET A 80 -39.66 1.52 -39.80
CA MET A 80 -38.22 1.53 -39.47
C MET A 80 -37.71 0.36 -38.60
N LYS A 81 -38.48 -0.73 -38.44
CA LYS A 81 -38.11 -1.88 -37.58
C LYS A 81 -37.14 -2.88 -38.23
N ALA A 82 -36.99 -2.89 -39.55
CA ALA A 82 -36.34 -3.98 -40.29
C ALA A 82 -34.81 -4.08 -40.10
N VAL A 83 -34.10 -2.99 -39.77
CA VAL A 83 -32.62 -2.97 -39.72
C VAL A 83 -32.05 -3.31 -38.33
N ARG A 84 -32.86 -3.30 -37.26
CA ARG A 84 -32.40 -3.66 -35.90
C ARG A 84 -32.23 -5.16 -35.66
N MET A 85 -32.68 -6.02 -36.56
CA MET A 85 -32.87 -7.45 -36.28
C MET A 85 -31.68 -8.33 -36.65
N ARG A 86 -30.48 -8.00 -36.13
CA ARG A 86 -29.31 -8.92 -36.12
C ARG A 86 -28.26 -8.61 -35.03
N SER A 87 -28.72 -8.36 -33.79
CA SER A 87 -27.84 -8.23 -32.61
C SER A 87 -28.50 -8.76 -31.33
N GLU A 88 -29.15 -9.92 -31.42
CA GLU A 88 -29.76 -10.62 -30.27
C GLU A 88 -28.70 -11.28 -29.38
N ASN A 89 -27.98 -10.46 -28.60
CA ASN A 89 -27.33 -10.82 -27.32
C ASN A 89 -26.75 -9.59 -26.58
N LEU A 90 -27.33 -8.39 -26.75
CA LEU A 90 -26.81 -7.14 -26.16
C LEU A 90 -27.82 -6.34 -25.30
N PHE A 91 -28.91 -6.98 -24.87
CA PHE A 91 -29.98 -6.36 -24.08
C PHE A 91 -29.65 -6.18 -22.60
N HIS A 92 -28.67 -5.32 -22.27
CA HIS A 92 -28.53 -4.67 -20.96
C HIS A 92 -27.71 -3.35 -20.97
N TYR A 93 -27.24 -2.87 -22.14
CA TYR A 93 -26.28 -1.77 -22.23
C TYR A 93 -26.88 -0.34 -22.22
N GLY A 94 -28.20 -0.18 -22.27
CA GLY A 94 -28.86 1.13 -22.46
C GLY A 94 -28.69 2.13 -21.31
N ASP A 95 -28.66 1.68 -20.06
CA ASP A 95 -28.68 2.56 -18.88
C ASP A 95 -27.29 2.99 -18.39
N PHE A 96 -26.20 2.52 -19.00
CA PHE A 96 -24.84 2.75 -18.50
C PHE A 96 -24.25 4.13 -18.82
N TYR A 97 -24.74 4.83 -19.86
CA TYR A 97 -23.97 5.90 -20.53
C TYR A 97 -24.49 7.34 -20.35
N LYS A 98 -25.35 7.60 -19.35
CA LYS A 98 -25.96 8.94 -19.13
C LYS A 98 -25.02 9.97 -18.48
N ALA A 99 -23.71 9.91 -18.72
CA ALA A 99 -22.69 10.51 -17.86
C ALA A 99 -21.51 11.15 -18.61
N VAL A 100 -21.79 12.08 -19.51
CA VAL A 100 -20.76 12.96 -20.11
C VAL A 100 -20.21 13.92 -19.04
N LEU A 101 -18.93 14.31 -19.14
CA LEU A 101 -18.30 15.25 -18.22
C LEU A 101 -18.63 16.70 -18.61
N ASP A 102 -19.61 17.31 -17.92
CA ASP A 102 -19.81 18.76 -17.92
C ASP A 102 -18.68 19.41 -17.10
N ILE A 103 -17.75 20.06 -17.78
CA ILE A 103 -16.56 20.68 -17.17
C ILE A 103 -16.52 22.15 -17.59
N GLY A 104 -16.46 23.04 -16.59
CA GLY A 104 -16.27 24.47 -16.84
C GLY A 104 -14.99 24.73 -17.61
N GLU A 105 -15.02 25.72 -18.51
CA GLU A 105 -14.03 25.98 -19.57
C GLU A 105 -12.57 26.21 -19.08
N ASP A 106 -12.34 26.34 -17.77
CA ASP A 106 -11.05 26.60 -17.13
C ASP A 106 -10.52 25.43 -16.23
N ALA A 107 -11.18 24.28 -16.17
CA ALA A 107 -10.84 23.26 -15.17
C ALA A 107 -9.60 22.40 -15.53
N LEU A 108 -8.44 22.83 -15.06
CA LEU A 108 -7.17 22.11 -15.19
C LEU A 108 -7.02 21.01 -14.11
N PHE A 109 -6.66 19.79 -14.51
CA PHE A 109 -6.19 18.78 -13.55
C PHE A 109 -4.82 19.18 -13.01
N LEU A 110 -4.67 19.15 -11.68
CA LEU A 110 -3.41 19.43 -10.98
C LEU A 110 -3.07 18.27 -10.04
N PRO A 111 -2.10 17.41 -10.40
CA PRO A 111 -1.72 16.26 -9.57
C PRO A 111 -1.10 16.70 -8.23
N LYS A 112 -1.86 16.55 -7.13
CA LYS A 112 -1.42 16.82 -5.75
C LYS A 112 -0.12 16.09 -5.37
N ILE A 113 0.17 14.97 -6.01
CA ILE A 113 1.39 14.19 -5.78
C ILE A 113 2.63 14.82 -6.40
N SER A 114 2.50 15.61 -7.46
CA SER A 114 3.61 16.33 -8.09
C SER A 114 4.16 17.44 -7.20
N GLU A 115 3.32 18.07 -6.37
CA GLU A 115 3.80 18.92 -5.28
C GLU A 115 4.61 18.13 -4.24
N LYS A 116 4.24 16.88 -3.93
CA LYS A 116 5.03 16.03 -3.03
C LYS A 116 6.38 15.72 -3.64
N PHE A 117 6.45 15.33 -4.92
CA PHE A 117 7.72 15.09 -5.60
C PHE A 117 8.62 16.33 -5.59
N ARG A 118 8.07 17.51 -5.93
CA ARG A 118 8.81 18.78 -5.88
C ARG A 118 9.34 19.11 -4.47
N ARG A 119 8.53 18.89 -3.42
CA ARG A 119 8.94 19.06 -2.02
C ARG A 119 9.92 18.00 -1.51
N LEU A 120 9.98 16.81 -2.11
CA LEU A 120 11.02 15.82 -1.81
C LEU A 120 12.34 16.18 -2.51
N GLY A 121 12.29 16.69 -3.75
CA GLY A 121 13.48 17.15 -4.48
C GLY A 121 14.27 18.25 -3.76
N ASP A 122 13.57 19.21 -3.13
CA ASP A 122 14.22 20.27 -2.32
C ASP A 122 14.88 19.75 -1.02
N VAL A 123 14.62 18.50 -0.59
CA VAL A 123 15.16 17.93 0.67
C VAL A 123 16.45 17.12 0.45
N ASP A 124 16.75 16.73 -0.79
CA ASP A 124 17.98 16.00 -1.16
C ASP A 124 19.18 16.97 -1.44
N LEU A 125 19.05 18.26 -1.07
CA LEU A 125 20.04 19.33 -1.31
C LEU A 125 21.28 19.36 -0.40
N PHE A 126 21.46 18.37 0.48
CA PHE A 126 22.65 18.27 1.34
C PHE A 126 23.55 17.10 0.91
N ASN A 127 24.53 17.44 0.07
CA ASN A 127 25.64 16.58 -0.33
C ASN A 127 26.51 16.16 0.88
N HIS A 128 26.11 15.08 1.55
CA HIS A 128 27.09 14.03 1.82
C HIS A 128 26.98 13.03 0.68
N THR A 129 28.12 12.60 0.12
CA THR A 129 28.16 11.64 -0.99
C THR A 129 27.48 10.33 -0.59
N ALA A 130 26.22 10.15 -1.00
CA ALA A 130 25.43 8.95 -0.77
C ALA A 130 26.09 7.77 -1.48
N GLN A 131 26.94 7.04 -0.75
CA GLN A 131 27.75 5.97 -1.31
C GLN A 131 26.88 4.73 -1.52
N HIS A 132 26.23 4.65 -2.67
CA HIS A 132 25.70 3.39 -3.20
C HIS A 132 26.87 2.44 -3.50
N PHE A 133 26.78 1.23 -2.97
CA PHE A 133 27.81 0.19 -3.14
C PHE A 133 27.63 -0.60 -4.44
N GLY A 134 26.41 -0.64 -4.99
CA GLY A 134 26.16 -1.14 -6.34
C GLY A 134 26.25 -2.66 -6.52
N TYR A 135 25.94 -3.44 -5.49
CA TYR A 135 26.14 -4.89 -5.49
C TYR A 135 24.99 -5.68 -6.10
N ARG A 136 23.76 -5.15 -6.07
CA ARG A 136 22.61 -5.70 -6.83
C ARG A 136 21.94 -4.63 -7.70
N LYS A 137 21.23 -5.08 -8.73
CA LYS A 137 20.35 -4.21 -9.54
C LYS A 137 19.05 -3.88 -8.80
N PRO A 138 18.38 -2.77 -9.13
CA PRO A 138 17.02 -2.51 -8.65
C PRO A 138 16.04 -3.55 -9.21
N GLN A 139 15.29 -4.21 -8.34
CA GLN A 139 14.34 -5.28 -8.72
C GLN A 139 12.89 -4.76 -8.74
N LEU A 140 12.20 -4.95 -9.86
CA LEU A 140 10.80 -4.57 -10.04
C LEU A 140 9.92 -5.79 -10.30
N ALA A 141 8.76 -5.84 -9.64
CA ALA A 141 7.71 -6.81 -9.94
C ALA A 141 6.62 -6.17 -10.81
N LEU A 142 6.37 -6.74 -12.00
CA LEU A 142 5.20 -6.40 -12.82
C LEU A 142 4.07 -7.37 -12.52
N VAL A 143 2.84 -6.90 -12.30
CA VAL A 143 1.72 -7.75 -11.86
C VAL A 143 0.48 -7.54 -12.75
N PHE A 144 0.02 -8.63 -13.36
CA PHE A 144 -1.11 -8.65 -14.30
C PHE A 144 -2.26 -9.55 -13.83
N GLY A 145 -3.47 -9.30 -14.35
CA GLY A 145 -4.61 -10.20 -14.17
C GLY A 145 -4.53 -11.44 -15.08
N GLU A 146 -4.19 -11.23 -16.35
CA GLU A 146 -3.98 -12.26 -17.37
C GLU A 146 -2.95 -11.74 -18.37
N LEU A 147 -2.08 -12.60 -18.91
CA LEU A 147 -1.06 -12.20 -19.90
C LEU A 147 -1.67 -12.16 -21.30
N LEU A 148 -2.42 -11.11 -21.60
CA LEU A 148 -3.09 -10.93 -22.88
C LEU A 148 -2.14 -10.41 -23.97
N VAL A 149 -2.68 -10.32 -25.18
CA VAL A 149 -2.17 -9.41 -26.21
C VAL A 149 -3.15 -8.25 -26.27
N ASP A 150 -2.81 -7.17 -25.58
CA ASP A 150 -3.61 -5.94 -25.50
C ASP A 150 -2.71 -4.69 -25.43
N SER A 151 -3.32 -3.51 -25.43
CA SER A 151 -2.63 -2.22 -25.39
C SER A 151 -1.84 -1.94 -24.11
N GLN A 152 -2.29 -2.44 -22.95
CA GLN A 152 -1.52 -2.31 -21.70
C GLN A 152 -0.29 -3.23 -21.70
N GLN A 153 -0.40 -4.43 -22.25
CA GLN A 153 0.74 -5.34 -22.41
C GLN A 153 1.77 -4.72 -23.36
N LEU A 154 1.36 -4.14 -24.50
CA LEU A 154 2.28 -3.43 -25.40
C LEU A 154 2.96 -2.22 -24.75
N LEU A 155 2.20 -1.39 -24.01
CA LEU A 155 2.75 -0.26 -23.23
C LEU A 155 3.76 -0.75 -22.19
N THR A 156 3.36 -1.69 -21.32
CA THR A 156 4.21 -2.17 -20.22
C THR A 156 5.43 -2.95 -20.71
N VAL A 157 5.34 -3.67 -21.84
CA VAL A 157 6.50 -4.27 -22.52
C VAL A 157 7.46 -3.21 -23.06
N THR A 158 6.94 -2.14 -23.69
CA THR A 158 7.77 -1.05 -24.22
C THR A 158 8.52 -0.33 -23.11
N VAL A 159 7.81 0.02 -22.02
CA VAL A 159 8.40 0.61 -20.81
C VAL A 159 9.41 -0.34 -20.17
N ALA A 160 9.07 -1.62 -19.99
CA ALA A 160 9.98 -2.60 -19.39
C ALA A 160 11.27 -2.76 -20.20
N SER A 161 11.20 -2.79 -21.54
CA SER A 161 12.37 -2.83 -22.41
C SER A 161 13.32 -1.65 -22.15
N ALA A 162 12.78 -0.42 -22.08
CA ALA A 162 13.57 0.77 -21.75
C ALA A 162 14.16 0.74 -20.33
N LEU A 163 13.44 0.19 -19.34
CA LEU A 163 13.93 0.06 -17.96
C LEU A 163 15.09 -0.95 -17.84
N LEU A 164 15.08 -2.04 -18.62
CA LEU A 164 16.17 -3.01 -18.65
C LEU A 164 17.49 -2.37 -19.13
N GLU A 165 17.44 -1.48 -20.15
CA GLU A 165 18.60 -0.77 -20.71
C GLU A 165 19.31 0.18 -19.71
N ILE A 166 18.54 0.80 -18.81
CA ILE A 166 19.07 1.65 -17.72
C ILE A 166 19.42 0.88 -16.45
N GLY A 167 19.29 -0.45 -16.47
CA GLY A 167 19.87 -1.34 -15.46
C GLY A 167 18.89 -1.91 -14.42
N TYR A 168 17.58 -1.73 -14.58
CA TYR A 168 16.61 -2.46 -13.75
C TYR A 168 16.64 -3.96 -14.06
N GLU A 169 16.23 -4.76 -13.07
CA GLU A 169 15.91 -6.18 -13.21
C GLU A 169 14.40 -6.35 -12.97
N ILE A 170 13.73 -7.13 -13.81
CA ILE A 170 12.27 -7.20 -13.84
C ILE A 170 11.82 -8.66 -13.73
N GLN A 171 10.79 -8.92 -12.92
CA GLN A 171 10.07 -10.19 -12.88
C GLN A 171 8.56 -9.97 -13.07
N VAL A 172 7.95 -10.80 -13.90
CA VAL A 172 6.53 -10.73 -14.24
C VAL A 172 5.72 -11.74 -13.43
N PHE A 173 4.61 -11.27 -12.86
CA PHE A 173 3.62 -12.04 -12.14
C PHE A 173 2.27 -11.91 -12.82
N SER A 174 1.49 -12.99 -12.88
CA SER A 174 0.12 -12.94 -13.40
C SER A 174 -0.82 -13.84 -12.63
N LEU A 175 -2.07 -13.41 -12.41
CA LEU A 175 -3.10 -14.23 -11.77
C LEU A 175 -3.58 -15.40 -12.66
N LYS A 176 -3.31 -15.32 -13.97
CA LYS A 176 -3.61 -16.34 -14.98
C LYS A 176 -2.58 -16.30 -16.12
N ASP A 177 -2.36 -17.44 -16.74
CA ASP A 177 -1.54 -17.53 -17.95
C ASP A 177 -2.28 -17.00 -19.20
N GLY A 178 -1.56 -16.71 -20.27
CA GLY A 178 -2.13 -16.18 -21.52
C GLY A 178 -1.10 -15.98 -22.65
N PRO A 179 -1.55 -15.60 -23.87
CA PRO A 179 -0.68 -15.54 -25.06
C PRO A 179 0.50 -14.56 -24.94
N GLY A 180 0.37 -13.50 -24.14
CA GLY A 180 1.44 -12.55 -23.84
C GLY A 180 2.65 -13.17 -23.10
N TYR A 181 2.52 -14.39 -22.57
CA TYR A 181 3.64 -15.14 -21.98
C TYR A 181 4.85 -15.21 -22.93
N ASN A 182 4.61 -15.47 -24.22
CA ASN A 182 5.70 -15.62 -25.20
C ASN A 182 6.46 -14.31 -25.44
N VAL A 183 5.76 -13.16 -25.36
CA VAL A 183 6.35 -11.82 -25.51
C VAL A 183 7.37 -11.56 -24.40
N TRP A 184 6.99 -11.79 -23.15
CA TRP A 184 7.87 -11.63 -21.98
C TRP A 184 9.03 -12.64 -21.99
N ARG A 185 8.80 -13.89 -22.47
CA ARG A 185 9.87 -14.88 -22.66
C ARG A 185 10.90 -14.41 -23.70
N ASN A 186 10.47 -13.78 -24.80
CA ASN A 186 11.38 -13.27 -25.83
C ASN A 186 12.30 -12.16 -25.31
N LEU A 187 11.81 -11.34 -24.37
CA LEU A 187 12.59 -10.34 -23.62
C LEU A 187 13.48 -10.93 -22.52
N ARG A 188 13.51 -12.27 -22.37
CA ARG A 188 14.24 -13.00 -21.32
C ARG A 188 13.82 -12.64 -19.89
N VAL A 189 12.60 -12.12 -19.72
CA VAL A 189 12.03 -11.75 -18.41
C VAL A 189 11.38 -12.99 -17.76
N PRO A 190 11.71 -13.32 -16.50
CA PRO A 190 11.09 -14.45 -15.80
C PRO A 190 9.61 -14.17 -15.49
N ILE A 191 8.77 -15.20 -15.67
CA ILE A 191 7.31 -15.13 -15.51
C ILE A 191 6.87 -16.15 -14.45
N THR A 192 6.03 -15.73 -13.50
CA THR A 192 5.48 -16.59 -12.44
C THR A 192 3.96 -16.42 -12.34
N VAL A 193 3.20 -17.48 -12.64
CA VAL A 193 1.74 -17.47 -12.48
C VAL A 193 1.39 -17.70 -11.02
N ILE A 194 0.70 -16.75 -10.41
CA ILE A 194 0.33 -16.70 -8.99
C ILE A 194 -1.18 -16.89 -8.79
N ARG A 195 -1.59 -17.30 -7.59
CA ARG A 195 -2.99 -17.31 -7.15
C ARG A 195 -3.21 -16.18 -6.13
N THR A 196 -4.45 -15.71 -5.99
CA THR A 196 -4.83 -14.71 -4.98
C THR A 196 -4.36 -15.10 -3.58
N CYS A 197 -3.78 -14.16 -2.81
CA CYS A 197 -3.12 -14.47 -1.52
C CYS A 197 -4.05 -15.10 -0.46
N ASP A 198 -5.36 -14.94 -0.60
CA ASP A 198 -6.37 -15.61 0.25
C ASP A 198 -6.33 -17.16 0.15
N LYS A 199 -5.67 -17.70 -0.88
CA LYS A 199 -5.46 -19.14 -1.06
C LYS A 199 -4.07 -19.53 -0.55
N ARG A 200 -4.07 -20.49 0.39
CA ARG A 200 -2.94 -21.02 1.21
C ARG A 200 -1.69 -21.52 0.46
N ASN A 201 -1.63 -21.39 -0.87
CA ASN A 201 -0.58 -21.93 -1.73
C ASN A 201 0.26 -20.86 -2.44
N ASN A 202 -0.02 -19.56 -2.25
CA ASN A 202 0.77 -18.51 -2.90
C ASN A 202 1.94 -18.05 -2.01
N THR A 203 3.16 -18.16 -2.54
CA THR A 203 4.41 -18.09 -1.76
C THR A 203 5.41 -17.07 -2.33
N VAL A 204 4.92 -15.90 -2.76
CA VAL A 204 5.79 -14.80 -3.22
C VAL A 204 6.09 -13.87 -2.05
N ASP A 205 7.37 -13.77 -1.69
CA ASP A 205 7.87 -12.72 -0.80
C ASP A 205 8.13 -11.46 -1.61
N TRP A 206 7.20 -10.51 -1.49
CA TRP A 206 7.27 -9.25 -2.22
C TRP A 206 8.36 -8.31 -1.71
N LEU A 207 8.95 -8.53 -0.52
CA LEU A 207 10.04 -7.69 0.00
C LEU A 207 11.36 -7.86 -0.76
N ASN A 208 11.45 -8.80 -1.69
CA ASN A 208 12.62 -8.92 -2.57
C ASN A 208 12.61 -7.88 -3.71
N TYR A 209 11.50 -7.14 -3.92
CA TYR A 209 11.40 -6.10 -4.94
C TYR A 209 11.44 -4.71 -4.32
N ASP A 210 12.18 -3.80 -4.96
CA ASP A 210 12.27 -2.39 -4.57
C ASP A 210 11.00 -1.60 -4.97
N GLY A 211 10.21 -2.12 -5.92
CA GLY A 211 8.91 -1.57 -6.29
C GLY A 211 8.03 -2.53 -7.10
N ILE A 212 6.72 -2.29 -7.06
CA ILE A 212 5.70 -3.10 -7.72
C ILE A 212 4.91 -2.23 -8.70
N ILE A 213 4.79 -2.67 -9.95
CA ILE A 213 3.89 -2.08 -10.94
C ILE A 213 2.75 -3.07 -11.21
N VAL A 214 1.53 -2.68 -10.85
CA VAL A 214 0.33 -3.45 -11.15
C VAL A 214 -0.33 -2.85 -12.39
N SER A 215 -0.78 -3.68 -13.33
CA SER A 215 -1.54 -3.24 -14.50
C SER A 215 -2.94 -3.83 -14.51
N SER A 216 -3.92 -3.02 -14.92
CA SER A 216 -5.34 -3.36 -15.05
C SER A 216 -6.13 -3.47 -13.75
N LEU A 217 -7.45 -3.28 -13.88
CA LEU A 217 -8.44 -3.67 -12.87
C LEU A 217 -8.47 -5.19 -12.62
N GLU A 218 -8.14 -6.03 -13.61
CA GLU A 218 -8.17 -7.49 -13.47
C GLU A 218 -7.17 -8.00 -12.42
N ALA A 219 -6.07 -7.25 -12.21
CA ALA A 219 -5.06 -7.55 -11.20
C ALA A 219 -5.52 -7.24 -9.75
N LYS A 220 -6.75 -6.77 -9.53
CA LYS A 220 -7.32 -6.53 -8.17
C LYS A 220 -7.11 -7.72 -7.22
N GLY A 221 -7.17 -8.96 -7.73
CA GLY A 221 -6.94 -10.18 -6.94
C GLY A 221 -5.54 -10.31 -6.31
N ALA A 222 -4.55 -9.54 -6.76
CA ALA A 222 -3.22 -9.46 -6.15
C ALA A 222 -3.16 -8.44 -5.00
N PHE A 223 -4.07 -7.46 -4.93
CA PHE A 223 -4.04 -6.43 -3.88
C PHE A 223 -4.31 -6.96 -2.47
N SER A 224 -4.92 -8.15 -2.30
CA SER A 224 -4.98 -8.78 -0.97
C SER A 224 -3.59 -9.09 -0.41
N CYS A 225 -2.60 -9.36 -1.27
CA CYS A 225 -1.19 -9.48 -0.87
C CYS A 225 -0.63 -8.13 -0.38
N PHE A 226 -0.87 -7.05 -1.13
CA PHE A 226 -0.25 -5.74 -0.87
C PHE A 226 -0.89 -4.98 0.31
N LEU A 227 -2.16 -5.26 0.62
CA LEU A 227 -2.87 -4.66 1.75
C LEU A 227 -2.38 -5.16 3.13
N GLN A 228 -1.71 -6.31 3.16
CA GLN A 228 -1.24 -6.95 4.39
C GLN A 228 0.18 -6.49 4.77
N GLU A 229 0.46 -6.38 6.06
CA GLU A 229 1.84 -6.27 6.57
C GLU A 229 2.57 -7.61 6.35
N PRO A 230 3.85 -7.61 5.94
CA PRO A 230 4.75 -6.45 5.81
C PRO A 230 4.77 -5.81 4.41
N PHE A 231 4.08 -6.40 3.43
CA PHE A 231 4.10 -5.97 2.02
C PHE A 231 3.46 -4.60 1.77
N LYS A 232 2.75 -4.05 2.75
CA LYS A 232 2.21 -2.68 2.73
C LYS A 232 3.29 -1.60 2.64
N SER A 233 4.52 -1.89 3.07
CA SER A 233 5.65 -0.97 3.03
C SER A 233 6.19 -0.69 1.61
N ILE A 234 6.01 -1.62 0.69
CA ILE A 234 6.60 -1.58 -0.67
C ILE A 234 5.88 -0.53 -1.53
N PRO A 235 6.60 0.33 -2.28
CA PRO A 235 5.97 1.28 -3.19
C PRO A 235 5.24 0.54 -4.33
N LEU A 236 4.00 0.96 -4.60
CA LEU A 236 3.11 0.34 -5.57
C LEU A 236 2.58 1.38 -6.55
N ILE A 237 2.88 1.19 -7.83
CA ILE A 237 2.32 1.95 -8.95
C ILE A 237 1.19 1.11 -9.56
N TRP A 238 0.00 1.68 -9.76
CA TRP A 238 -1.11 0.99 -10.41
C TRP A 238 -1.51 1.70 -11.70
N ILE A 239 -1.42 1.00 -12.83
CA ILE A 239 -1.75 1.49 -14.16
C ILE A 239 -3.21 1.14 -14.47
N VAL A 240 -4.04 2.17 -14.67
CA VAL A 240 -5.48 2.07 -14.95
C VAL A 240 -5.80 2.85 -16.21
N HIS A 241 -6.20 2.15 -17.27
CA HIS A 241 -6.63 2.73 -18.55
C HIS A 241 -8.14 2.54 -18.77
N GLU A 242 -8.73 1.61 -18.04
CA GLU A 242 -10.13 1.26 -18.08
C GLU A 242 -10.99 2.39 -17.50
N ASN A 243 -12.15 2.68 -18.10
CA ASN A 243 -13.15 3.62 -17.56
C ASN A 243 -14.33 2.93 -16.85
N ALA A 244 -14.53 1.63 -17.09
CA ALA A 244 -15.73 0.88 -16.68
C ALA A 244 -16.02 0.95 -15.17
N LEU A 245 -15.01 0.82 -14.30
CA LEU A 245 -15.20 0.90 -12.85
C LEU A 245 -15.58 2.32 -12.39
N ALA A 246 -15.09 3.37 -13.05
CA ALA A 246 -15.47 4.74 -12.69
C ALA A 246 -16.96 5.00 -12.95
N TYR A 247 -17.48 4.55 -14.10
CA TYR A 247 -18.91 4.62 -14.39
C TYR A 247 -19.74 3.77 -13.42
N ARG A 248 -19.33 2.52 -13.14
CA ARG A 248 -20.02 1.68 -12.15
C ARG A 248 -19.96 2.25 -10.73
N SER A 249 -18.91 2.98 -10.34
CA SER A 249 -18.81 3.59 -9.02
C SER A 249 -19.96 4.56 -8.71
N ARG A 250 -20.46 5.27 -9.74
CA ARG A 250 -21.63 6.15 -9.62
C ARG A 250 -22.90 5.34 -9.38
N GLN A 251 -23.07 4.22 -10.08
CA GLN A 251 -24.19 3.28 -9.87
C GLN A 251 -24.14 2.63 -8.48
N TYR A 252 -22.95 2.24 -7.99
CA TYR A 252 -22.79 1.71 -6.64
C TYR A 252 -23.22 2.73 -5.58
N ALA A 253 -22.93 4.02 -5.80
CA ALA A 253 -23.33 5.11 -4.91
C ALA A 253 -24.86 5.32 -4.92
N THR A 254 -25.49 5.36 -6.10
CA THR A 254 -26.97 5.49 -6.19
C THR A 254 -27.70 4.27 -5.63
N ASN A 255 -27.13 3.08 -5.78
CA ASN A 255 -27.72 1.82 -5.34
C ASN A 255 -27.40 1.48 -3.88
N GLY A 256 -26.71 2.36 -3.14
CA GLY A 256 -26.37 2.16 -1.72
C GLY A 256 -25.32 1.08 -1.44
N GLN A 257 -24.55 0.63 -2.45
CA GLN A 257 -23.55 -0.44 -2.36
C GLN A 257 -22.21 0.06 -1.77
N ILE A 258 -22.29 0.72 -0.60
CA ILE A 258 -21.18 1.41 0.05
C ILE A 258 -20.02 0.45 0.40
N GLU A 259 -20.29 -0.82 0.73
CA GLU A 259 -19.23 -1.80 1.01
C GLU A 259 -18.33 -2.06 -0.21
N LEU A 260 -18.92 -2.10 -1.41
CA LEU A 260 -18.20 -2.35 -2.66
C LEU A 260 -17.32 -1.14 -3.05
N LEU A 261 -17.85 0.07 -2.85
CA LEU A 261 -17.10 1.32 -2.98
C LEU A 261 -15.93 1.39 -1.98
N ASN A 262 -16.18 1.06 -0.71
CA ASN A 262 -15.15 1.03 0.31
C ASN A 262 -14.05 0.01 -0.01
N ASP A 263 -14.39 -1.16 -0.56
CA ASP A 263 -13.39 -2.16 -0.96
C ASP A 263 -12.48 -1.65 -2.09
N TRP A 264 -13.05 -1.07 -3.15
CA TRP A 264 -12.25 -0.39 -4.17
C TRP A 264 -11.45 0.77 -3.61
N GLY A 265 -12.04 1.60 -2.74
CA GLY A 265 -11.36 2.69 -2.06
C GLY A 265 -10.15 2.23 -1.23
N ARG A 266 -10.18 1.05 -0.60
CA ARG A 266 -9.00 0.46 0.07
C ARG A 266 -7.87 0.13 -0.92
N VAL A 267 -8.20 -0.38 -2.09
CA VAL A 267 -7.25 -0.69 -3.17
C VAL A 267 -6.61 0.59 -3.70
N PHE A 268 -7.41 1.59 -4.08
CA PHE A 268 -6.92 2.90 -4.54
C PHE A 268 -6.05 3.60 -3.49
N ASN A 269 -6.42 3.57 -2.21
CA ASN A 269 -5.63 4.15 -1.12
C ASN A 269 -4.36 3.37 -0.75
N ARG A 270 -4.21 2.09 -1.16
CA ARG A 270 -2.98 1.31 -0.97
C ARG A 270 -1.93 1.65 -2.03
N SER A 271 -2.34 1.95 -3.25
CA SER A 271 -1.41 2.36 -4.31
C SER A 271 -0.64 3.62 -3.90
N THR A 272 0.69 3.58 -3.99
CA THR A 272 1.53 4.76 -3.79
C THR A 272 1.23 5.81 -4.85
N VAL A 273 1.04 5.36 -6.10
CA VAL A 273 0.56 6.17 -7.23
C VAL A 273 -0.43 5.37 -8.07
N VAL A 274 -1.48 6.03 -8.57
CA VAL A 274 -2.35 5.51 -9.63
C VAL A 274 -2.11 6.32 -10.89
N VAL A 275 -1.74 5.65 -11.98
CA VAL A 275 -1.34 6.24 -13.25
C VAL A 275 -2.44 6.05 -14.28
N PHE A 276 -2.82 7.14 -14.93
CA PHE A 276 -3.76 7.18 -16.04
C PHE A 276 -3.06 7.63 -17.34
N PRO A 277 -3.51 7.16 -18.52
CA PRO A 277 -2.95 7.51 -19.84
C PRO A 277 -3.38 8.89 -20.37
N ASN A 278 -4.43 9.49 -19.81
CA ASN A 278 -4.93 10.81 -20.20
C ASN A 278 -5.52 11.56 -18.99
N TYR A 279 -5.84 12.84 -19.17
CA TYR A 279 -6.34 13.70 -18.10
C TYR A 279 -7.85 13.58 -17.84
N ALA A 280 -8.60 12.93 -18.73
CA ALA A 280 -10.04 12.68 -18.52
C ALA A 280 -10.28 11.62 -17.43
N LEU A 281 -9.56 10.49 -17.50
CA LEU A 281 -9.74 9.37 -16.56
C LEU A 281 -9.65 9.77 -15.07
N PRO A 282 -8.64 10.51 -14.55
CA PRO A 282 -8.61 10.89 -13.14
C PRO A 282 -9.81 11.75 -12.72
N MET A 283 -10.44 12.50 -13.64
CA MET A 283 -11.66 13.27 -13.36
C MET A 283 -12.89 12.35 -13.22
N ILE A 284 -13.01 11.32 -14.06
CA ILE A 284 -14.08 10.31 -13.95
C ILE A 284 -13.88 9.46 -12.67
N TYR A 285 -12.63 9.12 -12.34
CA TYR A 285 -12.23 8.36 -11.14
C TYR A 285 -12.22 9.18 -9.83
N SER A 286 -12.66 10.44 -9.84
CA SER A 286 -12.64 11.35 -8.67
C SER A 286 -13.32 10.80 -7.41
N THR A 287 -14.24 9.84 -7.53
CA THR A 287 -14.84 9.09 -6.41
C THR A 287 -13.81 8.30 -5.56
N PHE A 288 -12.62 8.04 -6.10
CA PHE A 288 -11.54 7.31 -5.44
C PHE A 288 -10.25 8.15 -5.26
N ASP A 289 -10.27 9.49 -5.45
CA ASP A 289 -9.07 10.34 -5.30
C ASP A 289 -8.55 10.38 -3.85
N GLY A 290 -7.50 9.61 -3.57
CA GLY A 290 -6.74 9.66 -2.33
C GLY A 290 -5.62 10.71 -2.31
N GLY A 291 -5.50 11.55 -3.35
CA GLY A 291 -4.37 12.45 -3.55
C GLY A 291 -3.10 11.74 -4.04
N ASN A 292 -3.27 10.62 -4.75
CA ASN A 292 -2.24 9.76 -5.32
C ASN A 292 -2.39 9.53 -6.84
N PHE A 293 -3.30 10.27 -7.50
CA PHE A 293 -3.48 10.19 -8.95
C PHE A 293 -2.38 10.94 -9.70
N TYR A 294 -1.93 10.35 -10.81
CA TYR A 294 -0.89 10.87 -11.70
C TYR A 294 -1.26 10.53 -13.15
N VAL A 295 -0.78 11.33 -14.10
CA VAL A 295 -1.05 11.14 -15.54
C VAL A 295 0.28 11.01 -16.25
N ILE A 296 0.44 9.93 -17.03
CA ILE A 296 1.54 9.76 -17.98
C ILE A 296 0.87 9.71 -19.36
N PRO A 297 0.98 10.76 -20.18
CA PRO A 297 0.22 10.85 -21.40
C PRO A 297 0.81 9.93 -22.48
N GLY A 298 -0.02 9.04 -23.03
CA GLY A 298 0.37 8.14 -24.13
C GLY A 298 -0.18 6.70 -23.97
N SER A 299 -0.71 6.14 -25.06
CA SER A 299 -1.35 4.83 -25.09
C SER A 299 -1.35 4.28 -26.53
N PRO A 300 -1.09 2.97 -26.75
CA PRO A 300 -1.27 2.34 -28.06
C PRO A 300 -2.69 1.79 -28.28
N ALA A 301 -3.64 2.04 -27.36
CA ALA A 301 -4.99 1.48 -27.42
C ALA A 301 -5.79 1.96 -28.63
N GLU A 302 -5.71 3.26 -28.91
CA GLU A 302 -6.47 3.95 -29.94
C GLU A 302 -6.14 3.41 -31.34
N THR A 303 -4.84 3.17 -31.61
CA THR A 303 -4.37 2.54 -32.85
C THR A 303 -4.75 1.06 -32.93
N LEU A 304 -4.57 0.29 -31.85
CA LEU A 304 -4.93 -1.13 -31.80
C LEU A 304 -6.44 -1.36 -32.01
N GLU A 305 -7.29 -0.51 -31.44
CA GLU A 305 -8.74 -0.55 -31.65
C GLU A 305 -9.12 -0.23 -33.10
N ALA A 306 -8.49 0.79 -33.70
CA ALA A 306 -8.72 1.14 -35.10
C ALA A 306 -8.28 0.01 -36.06
N GLU A 307 -7.08 -0.56 -35.88
CA GLU A 307 -6.59 -1.68 -36.68
C GLU A 307 -7.49 -2.93 -36.54
N ALA A 308 -7.90 -3.26 -35.31
CA ALA A 308 -8.81 -4.37 -35.06
C ALA A 308 -10.21 -4.15 -35.66
N PHE A 309 -10.74 -2.92 -35.61
CA PHE A 309 -12.02 -2.57 -36.22
C PHE A 309 -11.95 -2.69 -37.74
N MET A 310 -10.88 -2.18 -38.37
CA MET A 310 -10.69 -2.30 -39.83
C MET A 310 -10.55 -3.77 -40.27
N ALA A 311 -9.86 -4.61 -39.49
CA ALA A 311 -9.74 -6.04 -39.80
C ALA A 311 -11.07 -6.83 -39.68
N LEU A 312 -12.04 -6.33 -38.92
CA LEU A 312 -13.37 -6.96 -38.72
C LEU A 312 -14.44 -6.50 -39.72
N GLN A 313 -14.24 -5.39 -40.43
CA GLN A 313 -15.26 -4.74 -41.25
C GLN A 313 -14.94 -4.82 -42.76
N ASN A 314 -15.49 -5.82 -43.44
CA ASN A 314 -15.51 -5.86 -44.92
C ASN A 314 -16.57 -4.88 -45.48
N ASP A 315 -16.12 -3.79 -46.10
CA ASP A 315 -16.73 -2.91 -47.14
C ASP A 315 -18.22 -2.46 -47.05
N ASN A 316 -18.99 -2.87 -46.04
CA ASN A 316 -20.45 -2.76 -46.04
C ASN A 316 -21.01 -1.73 -45.04
N LEU A 317 -20.18 -0.91 -44.39
CA LEU A 317 -20.68 0.10 -43.43
C LEU A 317 -21.52 1.19 -44.10
N ARG A 318 -21.04 1.76 -45.21
CA ARG A 318 -21.78 2.79 -45.97
C ARG A 318 -23.15 2.27 -46.41
N LEU A 319 -23.18 1.07 -47.00
CA LEU A 319 -24.40 0.41 -47.43
C LEU A 319 -25.40 0.14 -46.29
N LYS A 320 -24.93 -0.23 -45.08
CA LYS A 320 -25.80 -0.42 -43.91
C LYS A 320 -26.49 0.86 -43.42
N MET A 321 -25.88 2.02 -43.66
CA MET A 321 -26.44 3.34 -43.36
C MET A 321 -27.15 4.00 -44.57
N GLY A 322 -27.17 3.34 -45.74
CA GLY A 322 -27.79 3.85 -46.95
C GLY A 322 -26.95 4.86 -47.75
N TYR A 323 -25.67 5.05 -47.42
CA TYR A 323 -24.76 5.90 -48.20
C TYR A 323 -24.20 5.16 -49.43
N GLY A 324 -24.03 5.88 -50.53
CA GLY A 324 -23.41 5.40 -51.76
C GLY A 324 -21.90 5.17 -51.62
N PRO A 325 -21.30 4.32 -52.47
CA PRO A 325 -19.84 4.08 -52.45
C PRO A 325 -19.05 5.32 -52.89
N GLU A 326 -19.62 6.14 -53.78
CA GLU A 326 -19.01 7.36 -54.33
C GLU A 326 -19.33 8.63 -53.53
N ASP A 327 -20.15 8.54 -52.48
CA ASP A 327 -20.49 9.68 -51.61
C ASP A 327 -19.26 10.14 -50.81
N VAL A 328 -19.20 11.45 -50.54
CA VAL A 328 -18.16 12.07 -49.72
C VAL A 328 -18.73 12.38 -48.34
N ILE A 329 -18.18 11.74 -47.31
CA ILE A 329 -18.64 11.83 -45.92
C ILE A 329 -17.62 12.63 -45.09
N ILE A 330 -18.01 13.81 -44.61
CA ILE A 330 -17.19 14.61 -43.68
C ILE A 330 -17.68 14.34 -42.26
N ALA A 331 -16.81 13.84 -41.38
CA ALA A 331 -17.09 13.69 -39.95
C ALA A 331 -16.56 14.88 -39.16
N ILE A 332 -17.45 15.63 -38.49
CA ILE A 332 -17.10 16.64 -37.51
C ILE A 332 -17.09 15.96 -36.14
N VAL A 333 -15.92 15.91 -35.49
CA VAL A 333 -15.70 15.31 -34.16
C VAL A 333 -15.25 16.39 -33.16
N GLY A 334 -15.44 16.16 -31.87
CA GLY A 334 -15.13 17.14 -30.83
C GLY A 334 -14.28 16.59 -29.68
N SER A 335 -14.18 17.39 -28.62
CA SER A 335 -13.60 16.96 -27.34
C SER A 335 -14.47 15.90 -26.67
N GLN A 336 -13.85 15.07 -25.83
CA GLN A 336 -14.55 14.21 -24.86
C GLN A 336 -15.17 15.01 -23.70
N PHE A 337 -14.74 16.26 -23.50
CA PHE A 337 -15.28 17.17 -22.49
C PHE A 337 -16.42 18.02 -23.06
N LEU A 338 -17.49 18.18 -22.28
CA LEU A 338 -18.60 19.07 -22.60
C LEU A 338 -18.28 20.48 -22.08
N TYR A 339 -18.42 21.48 -22.95
CA TYR A 339 -18.20 22.89 -22.64
C TYR A 339 -19.15 23.80 -23.44
N LYS A 340 -19.39 25.01 -22.93
CA LYS A 340 -20.47 25.90 -23.42
C LYS A 340 -20.23 26.42 -24.84
N GLY A 341 -18.97 26.53 -25.26
CA GLY A 341 -18.57 26.90 -26.62
C GLY A 341 -18.70 25.82 -27.71
N MET A 342 -19.01 24.55 -27.39
CA MET A 342 -18.95 23.45 -28.37
C MET A 342 -19.81 23.66 -29.63
N TRP A 343 -21.03 24.18 -29.48
CA TRP A 343 -21.94 24.46 -30.61
C TRP A 343 -21.40 25.56 -31.54
N LEU A 344 -20.69 26.56 -31.00
CA LEU A 344 -20.05 27.62 -31.78
C LEU A 344 -18.90 27.03 -32.61
N GLY A 345 -18.17 26.06 -32.04
CA GLY A 345 -17.19 25.23 -32.74
C GLY A 345 -17.76 24.61 -34.02
N HIS A 346 -18.83 23.83 -33.87
CA HIS A 346 -19.49 23.16 -35.00
C HIS A 346 -20.10 24.16 -35.99
N ALA A 347 -20.67 25.28 -35.53
CA ALA A 347 -21.22 26.32 -36.40
C ALA A 347 -20.15 26.99 -37.29
N ILE A 348 -18.95 27.21 -36.75
CA ILE A 348 -17.80 27.76 -37.51
C ILE A 348 -17.34 26.76 -38.58
N VAL A 349 -17.23 25.47 -38.25
CA VAL A 349 -16.86 24.43 -39.22
C VAL A 349 -17.91 24.32 -40.33
N LEU A 350 -19.20 24.22 -39.99
CA LEU A 350 -20.29 24.17 -40.98
C LEU A 350 -20.27 25.41 -41.90
N ARG A 351 -20.04 26.61 -41.36
CA ARG A 351 -19.93 27.83 -42.17
C ARG A 351 -18.72 27.81 -43.13
N ALA A 352 -17.63 27.13 -42.77
CA ALA A 352 -16.47 26.98 -43.64
C ALA A 352 -16.69 25.96 -44.79
N LEU A 353 -17.57 24.97 -44.56
CA LEU A 353 -17.89 23.90 -45.50
C LEU A 353 -19.00 24.26 -46.51
N GLU A 354 -19.84 25.26 -46.23
CA GLU A 354 -20.93 25.71 -47.13
C GLU A 354 -20.52 25.86 -48.62
N PRO A 355 -19.34 26.40 -48.96
CA PRO A 355 -18.89 26.54 -50.35
C PRO A 355 -18.66 25.21 -51.08
N LEU A 356 -18.46 24.10 -50.36
CA LEU A 356 -18.30 22.77 -50.99
C LEU A 356 -19.60 22.31 -51.65
N LEU A 357 -20.78 22.75 -51.16
CA LEU A 357 -22.07 22.37 -51.74
C LEU A 357 -22.14 22.67 -53.25
N ALA A 358 -21.53 23.77 -53.70
CA ALA A 358 -21.48 24.14 -55.11
C ALA A 358 -20.74 23.09 -55.98
N ASN A 359 -19.69 22.44 -55.46
CA ASN A 359 -18.91 21.45 -56.18
C ASN A 359 -19.69 20.16 -56.47
N PHE A 360 -20.72 19.85 -55.67
CA PHE A 360 -21.58 18.68 -55.85
C PHE A 360 -22.88 19.03 -56.61
N LEU A 361 -23.41 20.24 -56.44
CA LEU A 361 -24.62 20.70 -57.14
C LEU A 361 -24.42 20.96 -58.65
N LEU A 362 -23.19 21.21 -59.10
CA LEU A 362 -22.86 21.50 -60.51
C LEU A 362 -22.75 20.25 -61.42
N ASN A 363 -22.64 19.04 -60.86
CA ASN A 363 -22.40 17.80 -61.63
C ASN A 363 -23.67 16.95 -61.88
N LYS A 364 -24.84 17.59 -62.00
CA LYS A 364 -26.13 16.90 -62.14
C LYS A 364 -26.26 15.99 -63.35
N ASP A 365 -25.43 16.18 -64.39
CA ASP A 365 -25.61 15.49 -65.65
C ASP A 365 -24.91 14.12 -65.76
N ASN A 366 -24.10 13.68 -64.77
CA ASN A 366 -23.55 12.30 -64.76
C ASN A 366 -22.87 11.76 -63.47
N SER A 367 -22.86 12.43 -62.31
CA SER A 367 -22.19 11.88 -61.10
C SER A 367 -23.13 11.50 -59.94
N SER A 368 -23.09 10.25 -59.51
CA SER A 368 -23.88 9.67 -58.41
C SER A 368 -23.27 9.88 -57.02
N ALA A 369 -22.62 11.02 -56.77
CA ALA A 369 -21.86 11.29 -55.55
C ALA A 369 -22.47 12.46 -54.78
N GLU A 370 -23.01 12.19 -53.59
CA GLU A 370 -23.54 13.21 -52.68
C GLU A 370 -22.52 13.62 -51.61
N LEU A 371 -22.67 14.84 -51.07
CA LEU A 371 -21.94 15.29 -49.88
C LEU A 371 -22.80 15.02 -48.65
N ARG A 372 -22.24 14.30 -47.66
CA ARG A 372 -22.86 14.07 -46.34
C ARG A 372 -21.93 14.59 -45.24
N ILE A 373 -22.52 15.17 -44.19
CA ILE A 373 -21.79 15.72 -43.04
C ILE A 373 -22.35 15.06 -41.77
N ILE A 374 -21.54 14.24 -41.13
CA ILE A 374 -21.88 13.61 -39.85
C ILE A 374 -21.27 14.45 -38.73
N VAL A 375 -22.09 14.91 -37.80
CA VAL A 375 -21.63 15.57 -36.57
C VAL A 375 -21.70 14.56 -35.43
N HIS A 376 -20.54 14.24 -34.87
CA HIS A 376 -20.41 13.32 -33.75
C HIS A 376 -20.14 14.08 -32.44
N SER A 377 -20.92 13.76 -31.40
CA SER A 377 -20.74 14.32 -30.06
C SER A 377 -21.01 13.28 -28.97
N GLY A 378 -20.32 13.40 -27.84
CA GLY A 378 -20.64 12.60 -26.64
C GLY A 378 -22.04 12.88 -26.06
N GLU A 379 -22.64 14.03 -26.37
CA GLU A 379 -23.98 14.38 -25.86
C GLU A 379 -25.10 13.53 -26.48
N LEU A 380 -25.78 12.76 -25.63
CA LEU A 380 -26.91 11.88 -25.93
C LEU A 380 -28.29 12.59 -25.90
N THR A 381 -28.35 13.91 -25.75
CA THR A 381 -29.63 14.62 -25.64
C THR A 381 -30.18 15.03 -27.01
N ASN A 382 -31.47 14.75 -27.25
CA ASN A 382 -32.18 15.19 -28.47
C ASN A 382 -32.25 16.72 -28.62
N ASN A 383 -31.87 17.49 -27.59
CA ASN A 383 -31.84 18.94 -27.66
C ASN A 383 -30.71 19.43 -28.58
N TYR A 384 -29.59 18.71 -28.65
CA TYR A 384 -28.46 19.10 -29.48
C TYR A 384 -28.70 18.86 -30.98
N SER A 385 -29.39 17.76 -31.34
CA SER A 385 -29.77 17.51 -32.75
C SER A 385 -30.72 18.58 -33.29
N VAL A 386 -31.68 19.04 -32.48
CA VAL A 386 -32.59 20.15 -32.84
C VAL A 386 -31.82 21.47 -33.02
N ALA A 387 -30.83 21.74 -32.17
CA ALA A 387 -29.94 22.89 -32.34
C ALA A 387 -29.12 22.78 -33.65
N LEU A 388 -28.59 21.59 -33.95
CA LEU A 388 -27.83 21.30 -35.16
C LEU A 388 -28.67 21.50 -36.43
N GLU A 389 -29.90 20.97 -36.46
CA GLU A 389 -30.85 21.22 -37.56
C GLU A 389 -31.16 22.71 -37.73
N THR A 390 -31.30 23.44 -36.63
CA THR A 390 -31.57 24.89 -36.67
C THR A 390 -30.38 25.66 -37.25
N MET A 391 -29.15 25.28 -36.90
CA MET A 391 -27.92 25.82 -37.51
C MET A 391 -27.79 25.44 -38.99
N ALA A 392 -28.08 24.19 -39.36
CA ALA A 392 -28.08 23.75 -40.75
C ALA A 392 -29.05 24.59 -41.63
N ARG A 393 -30.28 24.79 -41.15
CA ARG A 393 -31.30 25.60 -41.83
C ARG A 393 -30.88 27.08 -41.94
N SER A 394 -30.26 27.66 -40.90
CA SER A 394 -29.80 29.06 -40.94
C SER A 394 -28.62 29.27 -41.89
N LEU A 395 -27.76 28.26 -42.04
CA LEU A 395 -26.66 28.20 -43.01
C LEU A 395 -27.09 27.72 -44.41
N LYS A 396 -28.41 27.58 -44.67
CA LYS A 396 -29.01 27.19 -45.96
C LYS A 396 -28.61 25.79 -46.47
N TYR A 397 -28.23 24.87 -45.59
CA TYR A 397 -28.00 23.48 -45.98
C TYR A 397 -29.32 22.79 -46.41
N PRO A 398 -29.31 22.01 -47.52
CA PRO A 398 -30.39 21.08 -47.85
C PRO A 398 -30.71 20.11 -46.71
N ARG A 399 -32.00 19.76 -46.56
CA ARG A 399 -32.44 18.76 -45.57
C ARG A 399 -31.80 17.41 -45.85
N GLY A 400 -31.32 16.73 -44.80
CA GLY A 400 -30.72 15.39 -44.89
C GLY A 400 -29.22 15.36 -45.21
N ILE A 401 -28.56 16.50 -45.48
CA ILE A 401 -27.09 16.52 -45.68
C ILE A 401 -26.33 16.44 -44.36
N ILE A 402 -26.87 17.04 -43.28
CA ILE A 402 -26.26 17.05 -41.95
C ILE A 402 -27.00 16.05 -41.06
N GLU A 403 -26.26 15.10 -40.49
CA GLU A 403 -26.78 14.06 -39.59
C GLU A 403 -26.05 14.12 -38.24
N HIS A 404 -26.77 13.92 -37.15
CA HIS A 404 -26.21 13.89 -35.78
C HIS A 404 -26.12 12.45 -35.27
N ILE A 405 -24.91 12.02 -34.89
CA ILE A 405 -24.67 10.68 -34.33
C ILE A 405 -24.05 10.82 -32.94
N ALA A 406 -24.82 10.51 -31.90
CA ALA A 406 -24.40 10.63 -30.52
C ALA A 406 -23.72 9.35 -29.97
N GLY A 407 -22.80 9.54 -29.02
CA GLY A 407 -22.28 8.50 -28.11
C GLY A 407 -21.11 7.65 -28.64
N ASP A 408 -20.12 7.41 -27.78
CA ASP A 408 -18.80 6.84 -28.08
C ASP A 408 -18.82 5.50 -28.84
N LEU A 409 -19.84 4.66 -28.61
CA LEU A 409 -20.01 3.37 -29.30
C LEU A 409 -20.15 3.50 -30.83
N ASN A 410 -20.51 4.69 -31.32
CA ASN A 410 -20.61 4.99 -32.74
C ASN A 410 -19.34 5.68 -33.29
N ALA A 411 -18.38 6.08 -32.47
CA ALA A 411 -17.21 6.85 -32.91
C ALA A 411 -16.39 6.09 -33.98
N ASP A 412 -16.05 4.82 -33.72
CA ASP A 412 -15.28 4.00 -34.65
C ASP A 412 -16.03 3.73 -35.97
N SER A 413 -17.38 3.64 -35.93
CA SER A 413 -18.18 3.46 -37.15
C SER A 413 -18.28 4.76 -37.96
N VAL A 414 -18.42 5.92 -37.31
CA VAL A 414 -18.36 7.25 -37.95
C VAL A 414 -16.99 7.46 -38.61
N LEU A 415 -15.90 7.20 -37.88
CA LEU A 415 -14.54 7.32 -38.42
C LEU A 415 -14.30 6.35 -39.58
N GLY A 416 -14.75 5.10 -39.48
CA GLY A 416 -14.63 4.12 -40.56
C GLY A 416 -15.35 4.56 -41.84
N MET A 417 -16.55 5.14 -41.73
CA MET A 417 -17.34 5.63 -42.86
C MET A 417 -16.79 6.92 -43.48
N ALA A 418 -16.21 7.81 -42.68
CA ALA A 418 -15.75 9.14 -43.11
C ALA A 418 -14.66 9.11 -44.20
N ASP A 419 -14.63 10.15 -45.03
CA ASP A 419 -13.57 10.46 -45.99
C ASP A 419 -12.60 11.52 -45.46
N VAL A 420 -13.09 12.44 -44.63
CA VAL A 420 -12.34 13.53 -44.00
C VAL A 420 -12.86 13.72 -42.57
N VAL A 421 -11.96 13.95 -41.61
CA VAL A 421 -12.32 14.19 -40.22
C VAL A 421 -11.91 15.60 -39.82
N ILE A 422 -12.86 16.38 -39.30
CA ILE A 422 -12.63 17.76 -38.85
C ILE A 422 -12.85 17.84 -37.34
N TYR A 423 -11.85 18.29 -36.60
CA TYR A 423 -11.95 18.52 -35.17
C TYR A 423 -12.59 19.88 -34.91
N GLY A 424 -13.88 19.88 -34.57
CA GLY A 424 -14.72 21.06 -34.36
C GLY A 424 -14.66 21.66 -32.96
N SER A 425 -13.69 21.27 -32.13
CA SER A 425 -13.54 21.78 -30.75
C SER A 425 -12.35 22.74 -30.64
N PHE A 426 -12.59 23.92 -30.05
CA PHE A 426 -11.58 24.97 -29.87
C PHE A 426 -10.98 25.03 -28.45
N LEU A 427 -11.35 24.10 -27.57
CA LEU A 427 -10.83 23.96 -26.20
C LEU A 427 -9.33 23.61 -26.22
N GLU A 428 -8.56 24.17 -25.28
CA GLU A 428 -7.17 23.75 -25.05
C GLU A 428 -7.15 22.57 -24.08
N GLU A 429 -6.86 21.36 -24.58
CA GLU A 429 -6.79 20.15 -23.74
C GLU A 429 -5.37 19.92 -23.21
N GLN A 430 -5.26 19.29 -22.02
CA GLN A 430 -3.97 18.91 -21.43
C GLN A 430 -3.32 17.68 -22.10
N SER A 431 -4.06 16.94 -22.91
CA SER A 431 -3.62 15.78 -23.69
C SER A 431 -4.06 15.90 -25.15
N PHE A 432 -3.35 15.24 -26.06
CA PHE A 432 -3.79 15.14 -27.46
C PHE A 432 -5.12 14.38 -27.53
N PRO A 433 -6.11 14.81 -28.35
CA PRO A 433 -7.42 14.16 -28.39
C PRO A 433 -7.36 12.72 -28.94
N ASP A 434 -7.80 11.74 -28.13
CA ASP A 434 -7.79 10.31 -28.47
C ASP A 434 -8.54 10.01 -29.80
N ILE A 435 -9.61 10.77 -30.09
CA ILE A 435 -10.38 10.67 -31.35
C ILE A 435 -9.56 11.03 -32.60
N LEU A 436 -8.56 11.91 -32.49
CA LEU A 436 -7.65 12.24 -33.58
C LEU A 436 -6.64 11.12 -33.83
N ILE A 437 -6.13 10.49 -32.76
CA ILE A 437 -5.27 9.30 -32.87
C ILE A 437 -6.01 8.19 -33.63
N LYS A 438 -7.28 7.95 -33.27
CA LYS A 438 -8.14 7.02 -34.00
C LYS A 438 -8.32 7.44 -35.47
N ALA A 439 -8.71 8.68 -35.75
CA ALA A 439 -8.93 9.17 -37.12
C ALA A 439 -7.70 9.01 -38.02
N MET A 440 -6.50 9.34 -37.51
CA MET A 440 -5.23 9.13 -38.19
C MET A 440 -4.95 7.63 -38.40
N SER A 441 -5.22 6.78 -37.40
CA SER A 441 -5.06 5.32 -37.49
C SER A 441 -5.99 4.67 -38.52
N PHE A 442 -7.19 5.25 -38.73
CA PHE A 442 -8.13 4.92 -39.81
C PHE A 442 -7.70 5.45 -41.21
N GLU A 443 -6.50 6.04 -41.33
CA GLU A 443 -5.98 6.66 -42.56
C GLU A 443 -6.87 7.77 -43.13
N LYS A 444 -7.52 8.54 -42.24
CA LYS A 444 -8.37 9.67 -42.63
C LYS A 444 -7.58 10.99 -42.57
N PRO A 445 -7.67 11.88 -43.58
CA PRO A 445 -7.15 13.23 -43.48
C PRO A 445 -7.83 13.96 -42.31
N ILE A 446 -7.04 14.40 -41.33
CA ILE A 446 -7.51 15.22 -40.21
C ILE A 446 -7.34 16.71 -40.51
N ILE A 447 -8.34 17.51 -40.17
CA ILE A 447 -8.29 18.97 -40.18
C ILE A 447 -8.59 19.45 -38.76
N ALA A 448 -7.64 20.10 -38.11
CA ALA A 448 -7.73 20.47 -36.69
C ALA A 448 -7.37 21.96 -36.47
N PRO A 449 -7.91 22.60 -35.42
CA PRO A 449 -7.52 23.95 -35.08
C PRO A 449 -6.09 24.00 -34.59
N ASP A 450 -5.42 25.11 -34.87
CA ASP A 450 -4.04 25.36 -34.48
C ASP A 450 -3.94 25.71 -32.98
N VAL A 451 -4.06 24.68 -32.14
CA VAL A 451 -3.83 24.72 -30.68
C VAL A 451 -2.46 24.16 -30.32
N PRO A 452 -1.74 24.75 -29.34
CA PRO A 452 -0.47 24.22 -28.82
C PRO A 452 -0.44 22.70 -28.61
N MET A 453 -1.46 22.09 -27.99
CA MET A 453 -1.48 20.64 -27.75
C MET A 453 -1.57 19.80 -29.05
N ILE A 454 -2.28 20.27 -30.08
CA ILE A 454 -2.40 19.56 -31.37
C ILE A 454 -1.15 19.83 -32.21
N ARG A 455 -0.69 21.09 -32.29
CA ARG A 455 0.54 21.50 -33.00
C ARG A 455 1.78 20.77 -32.49
N LYS A 456 1.78 20.30 -31.23
CA LYS A 456 2.88 19.47 -30.69
C LYS A 456 3.09 18.16 -31.47
N TYR A 457 2.04 17.60 -32.08
CA TYR A 457 2.05 16.29 -32.73
C TYR A 457 1.59 16.30 -34.20
N VAL A 458 0.95 17.37 -34.63
CA VAL A 458 0.46 17.56 -36.01
C VAL A 458 1.24 18.69 -36.68
N ASP A 459 1.93 18.35 -37.75
CA ASP A 459 2.64 19.28 -38.64
C ASP A 459 1.75 19.60 -39.84
N ASP A 460 1.45 20.89 -40.05
CA ASP A 460 0.55 21.34 -41.12
C ASP A 460 1.01 20.87 -42.51
N ARG A 461 0.09 20.26 -43.25
CA ARG A 461 0.28 19.64 -44.57
C ARG A 461 1.33 18.50 -44.62
N VAL A 462 1.75 17.96 -43.48
CA VAL A 462 2.66 16.80 -43.41
C VAL A 462 1.91 15.54 -42.96
N ASN A 463 1.34 15.56 -41.76
CA ASN A 463 0.62 14.43 -41.17
C ASN A 463 -0.84 14.77 -40.79
N GLY A 464 -1.24 16.03 -40.95
CA GLY A 464 -2.60 16.56 -40.82
C GLY A 464 -2.66 17.99 -41.38
N TYR A 465 -3.81 18.64 -41.27
CA TYR A 465 -3.98 20.06 -41.62
C TYR A 465 -4.33 20.88 -40.39
N LEU A 466 -3.69 22.05 -40.24
CA LEU A 466 -3.98 22.99 -39.15
C LEU A 466 -4.61 24.28 -39.68
N PHE A 467 -5.60 24.82 -38.96
CA PHE A 467 -6.20 26.11 -39.27
C PHE A 467 -6.22 27.05 -38.04
N PRO A 468 -5.88 28.34 -38.19
CA PRO A 468 -6.01 29.30 -37.10
C PRO A 468 -7.47 29.42 -36.63
N LYS A 469 -7.70 29.40 -35.30
CA LYS A 469 -9.06 29.47 -34.70
C LYS A 469 -9.88 30.65 -35.25
N ASP A 470 -9.22 31.78 -35.48
CA ASP A 470 -9.85 33.04 -35.89
C ASP A 470 -9.97 33.22 -37.41
N ASP A 471 -9.36 32.38 -38.26
CA ASP A 471 -9.45 32.50 -39.73
C ASP A 471 -10.25 31.37 -40.39
N ILE A 472 -11.56 31.58 -40.45
CA ILE A 472 -12.51 30.72 -41.16
C ILE A 472 -12.16 30.58 -42.65
N ARG A 473 -11.44 31.55 -43.26
CA ARG A 473 -11.04 31.47 -44.67
C ARG A 473 -9.92 30.44 -44.87
N ALA A 474 -9.05 30.26 -43.88
CA ALA A 474 -8.03 29.22 -43.91
C ALA A 474 -8.68 27.83 -43.89
N LEU A 475 -9.64 27.59 -42.98
CA LEU A 475 -10.41 26.33 -42.95
C LEU A 475 -11.16 26.08 -44.26
N ARG A 476 -11.79 27.11 -44.85
CA ARG A 476 -12.43 27.04 -46.17
C ARG A 476 -11.44 26.67 -47.29
N GLN A 477 -10.25 27.27 -47.29
CA GLN A 477 -9.22 27.00 -48.30
C GLN A 477 -8.71 25.56 -48.18
N ILE A 478 -8.40 25.11 -46.97
CA ILE A 478 -7.99 23.73 -46.68
C ILE A 478 -9.08 22.73 -47.08
N SER A 479 -10.35 23.04 -46.80
CA SER A 479 -11.49 22.18 -47.18
C SER A 479 -11.59 21.98 -48.70
N LEU A 480 -11.31 23.04 -49.49
CA LEU A 480 -11.26 23.01 -50.95
C LEU A 480 -9.98 22.35 -51.52
N GLU A 481 -8.88 22.36 -50.75
CA GLU A 481 -7.61 21.67 -51.07
C GLU A 481 -7.71 20.15 -50.83
N VAL A 482 -8.42 19.75 -49.77
CA VAL A 482 -8.69 18.36 -49.40
C VAL A 482 -9.77 17.74 -50.30
N ILE A 483 -10.86 18.47 -50.60
CA ILE A 483 -11.99 17.99 -51.41
C ILE A 483 -12.05 18.76 -52.73
N SER A 484 -11.47 18.17 -53.78
CA SER A 484 -11.38 18.76 -55.12
C SER A 484 -12.25 18.00 -56.13
N LYS A 485 -13.08 18.71 -56.90
CA LYS A 485 -13.99 18.12 -57.92
C LYS A 485 -14.87 16.97 -57.39
N GLY A 486 -15.33 17.09 -56.15
CA GLY A 486 -16.18 16.08 -55.50
C GLY A 486 -15.46 14.81 -55.04
N LYS A 487 -14.12 14.77 -55.00
CA LYS A 487 -13.33 13.64 -54.47
C LYS A 487 -12.16 14.11 -53.59
N ILE A 488 -11.68 13.24 -52.71
CA ILE A 488 -10.47 13.50 -51.91
C ILE A 488 -9.27 13.72 -52.85
N SER A 489 -8.48 14.77 -52.61
CA SER A 489 -7.28 15.06 -53.40
C SER A 489 -6.17 14.01 -53.15
N PRO A 490 -5.31 13.72 -54.15
CA PRO A 490 -4.19 12.78 -53.96
C PRO A 490 -3.23 13.20 -52.84
N LEU A 491 -3.02 14.52 -52.68
CA LEU A 491 -2.20 15.09 -51.61
C LEU A 491 -2.78 14.78 -50.22
N ALA A 492 -4.09 14.95 -50.03
CA ALA A 492 -4.74 14.64 -48.76
C ALA A 492 -4.66 13.14 -48.40
N ARG A 493 -4.73 12.22 -49.37
CA ARG A 493 -4.50 10.78 -49.11
C ARG A 493 -3.05 10.51 -48.67
N ASN A 494 -2.07 11.15 -49.31
CA ASN A 494 -0.67 10.99 -48.93
C ASN A 494 -0.40 11.48 -47.51
N ILE A 495 -0.94 12.66 -47.15
CA ILE A 495 -0.87 13.22 -45.80
C ILE A 495 -1.56 12.31 -44.78
N ALA A 496 -2.70 11.72 -45.11
CA ALA A 496 -3.39 10.77 -44.23
C ALA A 496 -2.59 9.48 -44.00
N SER A 497 -1.87 8.98 -45.01
CA SER A 497 -0.99 7.81 -44.88
C SER A 497 0.23 8.11 -43.99
N ILE A 498 0.82 9.31 -44.10
CA ILE A 498 1.85 9.80 -43.17
C ILE A 498 1.26 9.97 -41.76
N GLY A 499 0.04 10.50 -41.65
CA GLY A 499 -0.73 10.60 -40.41
C GLY A 499 -0.89 9.25 -39.70
N ARG A 500 -1.28 8.20 -40.43
CA ARG A 500 -1.36 6.83 -39.91
C ARG A 500 -0.03 6.33 -39.34
N SER A 501 1.07 6.57 -40.06
CA SER A 501 2.40 6.19 -39.57
C SER A 501 2.84 6.97 -38.31
N THR A 502 2.43 8.24 -38.20
CA THR A 502 2.69 9.08 -37.02
C THR A 502 1.89 8.58 -35.82
N ALA A 503 0.58 8.38 -36.00
CA ALA A 503 -0.33 7.93 -34.93
C ALA A 503 0.08 6.57 -34.35
N LYS A 504 0.61 5.66 -35.19
CA LYS A 504 1.09 4.34 -34.75
C LYS A 504 2.18 4.41 -33.67
N ASN A 505 2.96 5.49 -33.57
CA ASN A 505 4.00 5.63 -32.54
C ASN A 505 3.89 6.96 -31.76
N LEU A 506 2.67 7.49 -31.62
CA LEU A 506 2.45 8.72 -30.88
C LEU A 506 2.79 8.54 -29.40
N MET A 507 3.50 9.54 -28.83
CA MET A 507 3.72 9.70 -27.38
C MET A 507 4.51 8.57 -26.69
N VAL A 508 5.27 7.76 -27.46
CA VAL A 508 6.14 6.70 -26.93
C VAL A 508 7.19 7.26 -25.98
N SER A 509 7.86 8.36 -26.36
CA SER A 509 8.91 8.99 -25.54
C SER A 509 8.33 9.54 -24.24
N GLU A 510 7.19 10.24 -24.30
CA GLU A 510 6.51 10.77 -23.12
C GLU A 510 6.06 9.66 -22.16
N ALA A 511 5.60 8.52 -22.68
CA ALA A 511 5.27 7.36 -21.86
C ALA A 511 6.53 6.77 -21.19
N VAL A 512 7.57 6.44 -21.97
CA VAL A 512 8.82 5.84 -21.46
C VAL A 512 9.49 6.76 -20.43
N ASP A 513 9.68 8.03 -20.75
CA ASP A 513 10.31 9.00 -19.86
C ASP A 513 9.44 9.32 -18.65
N GLY A 514 8.12 9.35 -18.82
CA GLY A 514 7.16 9.52 -17.74
C GLY A 514 7.23 8.40 -16.71
N TYR A 515 7.22 7.13 -17.15
CA TYR A 515 7.31 5.97 -16.25
C TYR A 515 8.68 5.86 -15.58
N ALA A 516 9.77 6.07 -16.32
CA ALA A 516 11.13 6.04 -15.76
C ALA A 516 11.35 7.16 -14.72
N SER A 517 10.90 8.38 -15.02
CA SER A 517 10.96 9.51 -14.07
C SER A 517 10.07 9.27 -12.85
N LEU A 518 8.90 8.67 -13.03
CA LEU A 518 8.00 8.34 -11.92
C LEU A 518 8.64 7.31 -10.97
N LEU A 519 9.31 6.29 -11.51
CA LEU A 519 10.03 5.28 -10.73
C LEU A 519 11.17 5.91 -9.92
N GLN A 520 11.99 6.78 -10.51
CA GLN A 520 13.06 7.48 -9.80
C GLN A 520 12.56 8.36 -8.65
N ASN A 521 11.37 8.97 -8.78
CA ASN A 521 10.79 9.83 -7.74
C ASN A 521 10.15 9.04 -6.58
N ILE A 522 9.64 7.83 -6.84
CA ILE A 522 8.94 7.00 -5.85
C ILE A 522 9.87 6.04 -5.13
N ILE A 523 10.72 5.32 -5.89
CA ILE A 523 11.49 4.20 -5.36
C ILE A 523 12.72 4.75 -4.64
N ARG A 524 12.81 4.48 -3.34
CA ARG A 524 13.99 4.79 -2.52
C ARG A 524 14.86 3.54 -2.44
N LEU A 525 15.96 3.56 -3.20
CA LEU A 525 16.87 2.42 -3.32
C LEU A 525 17.78 2.30 -2.08
N PRO A 526 17.90 1.11 -1.47
CA PRO A 526 18.87 0.83 -0.42
C PRO A 526 20.33 1.01 -0.87
N SER A 527 21.26 1.07 0.10
CA SER A 527 22.70 1.33 -0.15
C SER A 527 23.41 0.21 -0.91
N GLU A 528 22.97 -1.03 -0.76
CA GLU A 528 23.49 -2.19 -1.49
C GLU A 528 23.07 -2.22 -2.98
N VAL A 529 22.11 -1.39 -3.38
CA VAL A 529 21.56 -1.35 -4.74
C VAL A 529 22.30 -0.32 -5.60
N ALA A 530 22.61 -0.70 -6.84
CA ALA A 530 23.13 0.21 -7.85
C ALA A 530 22.02 1.20 -8.29
N PRO A 531 22.26 2.52 -8.29
CA PRO A 531 21.33 3.44 -8.92
C PRO A 531 21.25 3.13 -10.42
N PRO A 532 20.04 3.16 -11.03
CA PRO A 532 19.89 3.04 -12.47
C PRO A 532 20.53 4.23 -13.17
N LYS A 533 20.82 4.09 -14.46
CA LYS A 533 21.25 5.21 -15.32
C LYS A 533 20.17 6.30 -15.38
N ALA A 534 20.55 7.51 -15.76
CA ALA A 534 19.60 8.61 -15.91
C ALA A 534 18.56 8.34 -17.02
N VAL A 535 17.36 8.91 -16.91
CA VAL A 535 16.29 8.80 -17.92
C VAL A 535 16.73 9.34 -19.30
N SER A 536 17.65 10.32 -19.28
CA SER A 536 18.31 10.86 -20.47
C SER A 536 19.26 9.87 -21.18
N GLU A 537 19.69 8.81 -20.51
CA GLU A 537 20.56 7.75 -21.06
C GLU A 537 19.78 6.57 -21.66
N ILE A 538 18.44 6.56 -21.57
CA ILE A 538 17.60 5.59 -22.28
C ILE A 538 17.85 5.76 -23.79
N PRO A 539 18.22 4.69 -24.53
CA PRO A 539 18.50 4.76 -25.96
C PRO A 539 17.34 5.36 -26.79
N PRO A 540 17.60 6.20 -27.81
CA PRO A 540 16.54 6.87 -28.57
C PRO A 540 15.61 5.90 -29.31
N ASN A 541 16.17 4.81 -29.85
CA ASN A 541 15.40 3.73 -30.48
C ASN A 541 14.40 3.05 -29.53
N ALA A 542 14.60 3.10 -28.21
CA ALA A 542 13.65 2.61 -27.22
C ALA A 542 12.51 3.61 -26.91
N LYS A 543 12.62 4.85 -27.41
CA LYS A 543 11.63 5.94 -27.27
C LYS A 543 10.89 6.28 -28.57
N GLU A 544 11.37 5.80 -29.72
CA GLU A 544 10.82 6.10 -31.04
C GLU A 544 9.54 5.31 -31.38
N GLN A 545 9.43 4.05 -30.93
CA GLN A 545 8.35 3.14 -31.34
C GLN A 545 7.90 2.22 -30.21
N TRP A 546 6.61 1.85 -30.22
CA TRP A 546 6.15 0.74 -29.38
C TRP A 546 6.75 -0.58 -29.88
N GLN A 547 6.85 -1.58 -29.00
CA GLN A 547 7.44 -2.89 -29.29
C GLN A 547 6.54 -3.81 -30.15
N TRP A 548 5.94 -3.28 -31.22
CA TRP A 548 4.99 -3.94 -32.12
C TRP A 548 5.46 -5.34 -32.58
N HIS A 549 6.72 -5.42 -33.02
CA HIS A 549 7.33 -6.63 -33.59
C HIS A 549 7.32 -7.85 -32.64
N LEU A 550 7.30 -7.64 -31.32
CA LEU A 550 7.23 -8.73 -30.35
C LEU A 550 5.83 -9.38 -30.28
N PHE A 551 4.79 -8.63 -30.65
CA PHE A 551 3.40 -9.09 -30.66
C PHE A 551 2.98 -9.63 -32.04
N GLU A 552 3.51 -9.07 -33.12
CA GLU A 552 3.32 -9.58 -34.51
C GLU A 552 3.76 -11.04 -34.67
N ALA A 553 4.70 -11.52 -33.84
CA ALA A 553 5.17 -12.90 -33.81
C ALA A 553 4.21 -13.91 -33.13
N VAL A 554 3.04 -13.48 -32.62
CA VAL A 554 2.09 -14.35 -31.88
C VAL A 554 0.97 -14.85 -32.81
N PRO A 555 0.85 -16.17 -33.08
CA PRO A 555 -0.17 -16.70 -33.98
C PRO A 555 -1.61 -16.51 -33.46
N ASN A 556 -2.57 -16.33 -34.37
CA ASN A 556 -4.01 -16.22 -34.09
C ASN A 556 -4.38 -15.08 -33.10
N MET A 557 -3.81 -13.89 -33.28
CA MET A 557 -4.27 -12.69 -32.57
C MET A 557 -5.74 -12.37 -32.88
N THR A 558 -6.64 -12.70 -31.97
CA THR A 558 -7.93 -12.03 -31.84
C THR A 558 -7.76 -10.91 -30.81
N TYR A 559 -7.67 -9.66 -31.27
CA TYR A 559 -7.64 -8.50 -30.37
C TYR A 559 -8.89 -8.52 -29.48
N GLN A 560 -8.69 -8.57 -28.16
CA GLN A 560 -9.80 -8.60 -27.21
C GLN A 560 -10.16 -7.17 -26.81
N ASN A 561 -11.35 -6.71 -27.20
CA ASN A 561 -11.84 -5.39 -26.78
C ASN A 561 -11.86 -5.29 -25.24
N ARG A 562 -11.05 -4.37 -24.73
CA ARG A 562 -10.72 -4.26 -23.32
C ARG A 562 -11.87 -3.71 -22.48
N ALA A 563 -12.72 -2.86 -23.05
CA ALA A 563 -13.90 -2.33 -22.37
C ALA A 563 -14.94 -3.42 -22.09
N ILE A 564 -15.18 -4.32 -23.05
CA ILE A 564 -16.05 -5.50 -22.86
C ILE A 564 -15.49 -6.39 -21.76
N ARG A 565 -14.18 -6.69 -21.83
CA ARG A 565 -13.51 -7.59 -20.89
C ARG A 565 -13.47 -7.05 -19.45
N SER A 566 -13.24 -5.75 -19.30
CA SER A 566 -13.31 -5.05 -18.01
C SER A 566 -14.70 -5.12 -17.38
N ASN A 567 -15.75 -4.99 -18.20
CA ASN A 567 -17.13 -5.17 -17.73
C ASN A 567 -17.39 -6.62 -17.30
N MET A 568 -17.01 -7.62 -18.11
CA MET A 568 -17.14 -9.04 -17.72
C MET A 568 -16.39 -9.37 -16.41
N PHE A 569 -15.24 -8.75 -16.17
CA PHE A 569 -14.52 -8.87 -14.90
C PHE A 569 -15.32 -8.26 -13.74
N LEU A 570 -15.89 -7.06 -13.92
CA LEU A 570 -16.72 -6.39 -12.89
C LEU A 570 -18.01 -7.17 -12.61
N ASP A 571 -18.71 -7.68 -13.63
CA ASP A 571 -19.89 -8.54 -13.46
C ASP A 571 -19.57 -9.80 -12.65
N LYS A 572 -18.42 -10.43 -12.95
CA LYS A 572 -17.92 -11.59 -12.20
C LYS A 572 -17.54 -11.23 -10.76
N TYR A 573 -16.97 -10.05 -10.54
CA TYR A 573 -16.59 -9.58 -9.21
C TYR A 573 -17.82 -9.25 -8.35
N GLU A 574 -18.79 -8.52 -8.90
CA GLU A 574 -20.06 -8.16 -8.25
C GLU A 574 -20.92 -9.38 -7.94
N SER A 575 -21.05 -10.32 -8.88
CA SER A 575 -21.78 -11.58 -8.64
C SER A 575 -21.12 -12.41 -7.52
N GLN A 576 -19.79 -12.52 -7.49
CA GLN A 576 -19.07 -13.17 -6.39
C GLN A 576 -19.29 -12.47 -5.05
N TRP A 577 -19.29 -11.13 -5.03
CA TRP A 577 -19.58 -10.33 -3.84
C TRP A 577 -21.00 -10.58 -3.31
N ASN A 578 -22.00 -10.53 -4.20
CA ASN A 578 -23.41 -10.75 -3.87
C ASN A 578 -23.68 -12.19 -3.39
N HIS A 579 -23.01 -13.19 -3.96
CA HIS A 579 -23.06 -14.57 -3.45
C HIS A 579 -22.38 -14.71 -2.09
N SER A 580 -21.27 -14.00 -1.84
CA SER A 580 -20.62 -13.98 -0.52
C SER A 580 -21.53 -13.39 0.56
N GLN A 581 -22.24 -12.29 0.27
CA GLN A 581 -23.24 -11.74 1.20
C GLN A 581 -24.43 -12.69 1.43
N LYS A 582 -25.01 -13.30 0.37
CA LYS A 582 -26.12 -14.26 0.54
C LYS A 582 -25.74 -15.50 1.37
N ASN A 583 -24.50 -15.97 1.26
CA ASN A 583 -24.01 -17.08 2.07
C ASN A 583 -23.65 -16.66 3.52
N ARG A 584 -23.34 -15.38 3.77
CA ARG A 584 -23.21 -14.83 5.14
C ARG A 584 -24.52 -14.81 5.92
N SER A 585 -25.68 -14.79 5.26
CA SER A 585 -27.00 -14.86 5.94
C SER A 585 -27.44 -16.26 6.37
N THR A 586 -26.79 -17.34 5.91
CA THR A 586 -27.18 -18.74 6.22
C THR A 586 -26.06 -19.58 6.82
N SER A 587 -24.84 -19.05 6.95
CA SER A 587 -23.74 -19.69 7.69
C SER A 587 -23.46 -18.96 8.99
N THR A 588 -23.34 -19.69 10.09
CA THR A 588 -22.90 -19.16 11.39
C THR A 588 -21.43 -18.70 11.32
N VAL A 589 -21.26 -17.39 11.11
CA VAL A 589 -20.05 -16.58 11.34
C VAL A 589 -18.75 -17.07 10.67
N ALA A 590 -18.55 -16.63 9.42
CA ALA A 590 -17.22 -16.45 8.81
C ALA A 590 -17.08 -14.99 8.33
N ALA A 591 -16.82 -14.07 9.26
CA ALA A 591 -17.05 -12.63 9.11
C ALA A 591 -15.84 -11.81 8.59
N ASN A 592 -15.26 -12.18 7.44
CA ASN A 592 -14.08 -11.49 6.85
C ASN A 592 -14.41 -10.15 6.12
N GLY A 593 -15.27 -9.28 6.67
CA GLY A 593 -15.68 -8.04 5.97
C GLY A 593 -15.87 -6.83 6.88
N VAL A 594 -16.70 -6.98 7.91
CA VAL A 594 -17.01 -5.94 8.91
C VAL A 594 -15.90 -5.80 9.98
N PHE A 595 -14.94 -6.73 9.94
CA PHE A 595 -13.83 -7.00 10.86
C PHE A 595 -12.85 -5.83 11.14
N VAL A 596 -13.00 -4.67 10.49
CA VAL A 596 -12.01 -3.57 10.55
C VAL A 596 -12.42 -2.42 11.48
N TYR A 597 -13.69 -2.31 11.89
CA TYR A 597 -14.10 -1.29 12.89
C TYR A 597 -14.47 -1.92 14.24
N SER A 598 -15.24 -3.00 14.25
CA SER A 598 -15.60 -3.71 15.49
C SER A 598 -14.36 -4.21 16.23
N ILE A 599 -13.36 -4.76 15.53
CA ILE A 599 -12.10 -5.17 16.15
C ILE A 599 -11.25 -3.98 16.60
N TRP A 600 -11.39 -2.80 16.01
CA TRP A 600 -10.61 -1.66 16.48
C TRP A 600 -11.21 -1.06 17.76
N GLU A 601 -12.52 -1.19 17.96
CA GLU A 601 -13.15 -0.92 19.25
C GLU A 601 -12.96 -2.09 20.24
N GLU A 602 -13.12 -3.35 19.84
CA GLU A 602 -12.88 -4.52 20.70
C GLU A 602 -11.41 -4.62 21.12
N GLU A 603 -10.43 -4.40 20.25
CA GLU A 603 -9.00 -4.30 20.58
C GLU A 603 -8.78 -3.11 21.53
N LYS A 604 -9.36 -1.94 21.28
CA LYS A 604 -9.24 -0.81 22.20
C LYS A 604 -9.85 -1.12 23.57
N HIS A 605 -10.98 -1.82 23.60
CA HIS A 605 -11.63 -2.31 24.82
C HIS A 605 -10.87 -3.45 25.48
N MET A 606 -10.19 -4.31 24.72
CA MET A 606 -9.38 -5.44 25.20
C MET A 606 -8.05 -4.94 25.74
N GLN A 607 -7.38 -4.00 25.07
CA GLN A 607 -6.22 -3.27 25.57
C GLN A 607 -6.59 -2.44 26.80
N LEU A 608 -7.75 -1.78 26.84
CA LEU A 608 -8.27 -1.11 28.05
C LEU A 608 -8.61 -2.11 29.16
N ALA A 609 -9.11 -3.30 28.84
CA ALA A 609 -9.42 -4.34 29.82
C ALA A 609 -8.17 -5.07 30.32
N ILE A 610 -7.16 -5.26 29.47
CA ILE A 610 -5.84 -5.80 29.80
C ILE A 610 -5.09 -4.78 30.64
N THR A 611 -5.02 -3.51 30.25
CA THR A 611 -4.39 -2.47 31.10
C THR A 611 -5.15 -2.22 32.39
N ARG A 612 -6.49 -2.29 32.40
CA ARG A 612 -7.28 -2.25 33.65
C ARG A 612 -7.01 -3.47 34.53
N LYS A 613 -7.05 -4.69 33.99
CA LYS A 613 -6.69 -5.92 34.72
C LYS A 613 -5.23 -5.93 35.16
N ARG A 614 -4.31 -5.35 34.39
CA ARG A 614 -2.88 -5.25 34.71
C ARG A 614 -2.69 -4.29 35.88
N ARG A 615 -3.37 -3.14 35.85
CA ARG A 615 -3.46 -2.21 36.98
C ARG A 615 -4.11 -2.86 38.21
N GLU A 616 -5.21 -3.60 38.06
CA GLU A 616 -5.81 -4.40 39.13
C GLU A 616 -4.84 -5.49 39.65
N HIS A 617 -4.05 -6.13 38.79
CA HIS A 617 -3.15 -7.23 39.17
C HIS A 617 -1.82 -6.73 39.76
N GLU A 618 -1.37 -5.54 39.36
CA GLU A 618 -0.25 -4.80 39.97
C GLU A 618 -0.71 -4.22 41.32
N GLU A 619 -1.88 -3.57 41.40
CA GLU A 619 -2.51 -3.16 42.67
C GLU A 619 -2.81 -4.34 43.61
N LEU A 620 -3.11 -5.54 43.10
CA LEU A 620 -3.26 -6.77 43.90
C LEU A 620 -1.91 -7.32 44.38
N LYS A 621 -0.86 -7.26 43.55
CA LYS A 621 0.51 -7.63 43.95
C LYS A 621 1.06 -6.70 45.03
N ASP A 622 0.84 -5.40 44.89
CA ASP A 622 1.20 -4.38 45.89
C ASP A 622 0.36 -4.51 47.19
N ARG A 623 -0.74 -5.27 47.16
CA ARG A 623 -1.66 -5.44 48.30
C ARG A 623 -1.65 -6.81 48.98
N THR A 624 -0.86 -7.80 48.53
CA THR A 624 -0.83 -9.12 49.18
C THR A 624 0.57 -9.68 49.47
N GLU A 625 1.00 -9.50 50.73
CA GLU A 625 1.36 -10.68 51.52
C GLU A 625 0.16 -11.66 51.41
N GLN A 626 0.40 -12.92 51.03
CA GLN A 626 -0.67 -13.89 50.78
C GLN A 626 -1.62 -14.02 51.99
N SER A 627 -2.79 -13.39 51.91
CA SER A 627 -3.96 -13.92 52.60
C SER A 627 -4.33 -15.22 51.91
N HIS A 628 -4.38 -16.33 52.66
CA HIS A 628 -4.92 -17.59 52.14
C HIS A 628 -6.35 -17.37 51.65
N GLY A 629 -6.51 -17.24 50.33
CA GLY A 629 -7.83 -17.30 49.71
C GLY A 629 -8.44 -18.66 49.97
N THR A 630 -9.76 -18.70 50.14
CA THR A 630 -10.51 -19.95 50.27
C THR A 630 -10.17 -20.87 49.10
N TRP A 631 -10.11 -22.19 49.31
CA TRP A 631 -9.81 -23.15 48.23
C TRP A 631 -10.71 -22.97 47.00
N GLU A 632 -11.95 -22.52 47.20
CA GLU A 632 -12.90 -22.18 46.14
C GLU A 632 -12.51 -20.94 45.32
N ASP A 633 -11.86 -19.94 45.92
CA ASP A 633 -11.38 -18.75 45.21
C ASP A 633 -10.11 -19.09 44.43
N VAL A 634 -9.23 -19.94 44.99
CA VAL A 634 -8.09 -20.51 44.26
C VAL A 634 -8.60 -21.35 43.07
N TYR A 635 -9.60 -22.20 43.26
CA TYR A 635 -10.20 -23.00 42.19
C TYR A 635 -10.93 -22.14 41.14
N LYS A 636 -11.69 -21.11 41.54
CA LYS A 636 -12.33 -20.16 40.60
C LYS A 636 -11.30 -19.36 39.81
N ASN A 637 -10.20 -18.95 40.43
CA ASN A 637 -9.13 -18.21 39.75
C ASN A 637 -8.29 -19.11 38.84
N ALA A 638 -7.99 -20.35 39.25
CA ALA A 638 -7.40 -21.37 38.38
C ALA A 638 -8.30 -21.64 37.17
N LYS A 639 -9.59 -21.92 37.39
CA LYS A 639 -10.57 -22.17 36.30
C LYS A 639 -10.81 -20.95 35.41
N LYS A 640 -10.62 -19.72 35.90
CA LYS A 640 -10.58 -18.49 35.08
C LYS A 640 -9.29 -18.37 34.28
N ALA A 641 -8.14 -18.73 34.87
CA ALA A 641 -6.86 -18.75 34.18
C ALA A 641 -6.82 -19.82 33.07
N ASP A 642 -7.34 -21.02 33.34
CA ASP A 642 -7.44 -22.11 32.34
C ASP A 642 -8.40 -21.74 31.20
N ARG A 643 -9.51 -21.06 31.51
CA ARG A 643 -10.38 -20.48 30.47
C ARG A 643 -9.63 -19.43 29.63
N LEU A 644 -8.91 -18.50 30.25
CA LEU A 644 -8.12 -17.50 29.52
C LEU A 644 -6.99 -18.13 28.68
N LYS A 645 -6.34 -19.20 29.15
CA LYS A 645 -5.39 -19.99 28.36
C LYS A 645 -6.07 -20.66 27.17
N SER A 646 -7.25 -21.23 27.39
CA SER A 646 -8.07 -21.84 26.33
C SER A 646 -8.54 -20.83 25.30
N ASP A 647 -8.92 -19.62 25.72
CA ASP A 647 -9.34 -18.50 24.85
C ASP A 647 -8.16 -17.93 24.03
N LEU A 648 -6.93 -17.97 24.59
CA LEU A 648 -5.70 -17.55 23.92
C LEU A 648 -5.04 -18.67 23.08
N HIS A 649 -5.56 -19.90 23.14
CA HIS A 649 -4.96 -21.11 22.59
C HIS A 649 -3.47 -21.29 22.98
N GLU A 650 -3.10 -20.91 24.20
CA GLU A 650 -1.75 -21.17 24.73
C GLU A 650 -1.54 -22.70 24.85
N ARG A 651 -0.42 -23.19 24.31
CA ARG A 651 -0.04 -24.62 24.32
C ARG A 651 -0.01 -25.19 25.75
N ASP A 652 -0.43 -26.45 25.91
CA ASP A 652 -0.35 -27.11 27.20
C ASP A 652 1.11 -27.39 27.58
N GLU A 653 1.61 -26.58 28.52
CA GLU A 653 2.91 -26.74 29.18
C GLU A 653 3.09 -28.16 29.75
N GLY A 654 2.00 -28.81 30.19
CA GLY A 654 2.01 -30.19 30.67
C GLY A 654 2.16 -31.24 29.56
N GLU A 655 1.92 -30.90 28.29
CA GLU A 655 2.28 -31.77 27.15
C GLU A 655 3.74 -31.55 26.72
N LEU A 656 4.27 -30.33 26.80
CA LEU A 656 5.69 -30.06 26.59
C LEU A 656 6.58 -30.78 27.61
N GLU A 657 6.23 -30.71 28.90
CA GLU A 657 6.94 -31.40 29.98
C GLU A 657 6.83 -32.94 29.86
N ARG A 658 5.75 -33.48 29.25
CA ARG A 658 5.59 -34.91 28.95
C ARG A 658 6.31 -35.38 27.69
N THR A 659 6.46 -34.53 26.68
CA THR A 659 7.14 -34.85 25.41
C THR A 659 8.65 -34.67 25.48
N GLY A 660 9.16 -33.97 26.50
CA GLY A 660 10.61 -33.84 26.74
C GLY A 660 11.36 -33.03 25.70
N GLN A 661 10.65 -32.22 24.89
CA GLN A 661 11.22 -31.50 23.76
C GLN A 661 12.24 -30.41 24.24
N PRO A 662 13.53 -30.50 23.89
CA PRO A 662 14.56 -29.64 24.49
C PRO A 662 14.66 -28.24 23.87
N LEU A 663 14.10 -28.04 22.67
CA LEU A 663 14.20 -26.82 21.85
C LEU A 663 12.80 -26.33 21.42
N CYS A 664 12.58 -25.03 21.47
CA CYS A 664 11.47 -24.34 20.80
C CYS A 664 12.03 -23.19 19.94
N ILE A 665 11.60 -23.11 18.67
CA ILE A 665 12.02 -22.08 17.71
C ILE A 665 10.90 -21.06 17.55
N TYR A 666 11.17 -19.78 17.84
CA TYR A 666 10.20 -18.71 17.64
C TYR A 666 10.30 -18.13 16.24
N GLU A 667 9.15 -17.86 15.61
CA GLU A 667 9.07 -17.20 14.30
C GLU A 667 8.44 -15.81 14.43
N PRO A 668 9.24 -14.72 14.47
CA PRO A 668 8.72 -13.35 14.46
C PRO A 668 7.97 -13.04 13.17
N TYR A 669 6.83 -12.33 13.28
CA TYR A 669 6.11 -11.82 12.12
C TYR A 669 5.38 -10.50 12.40
N PHE A 670 5.16 -9.71 11.35
CA PHE A 670 4.54 -8.38 11.44
C PHE A 670 3.03 -8.38 11.17
N GLY A 671 2.51 -9.34 10.40
CA GLY A 671 1.08 -9.45 10.12
C GLY A 671 0.72 -10.62 9.21
N GLU A 672 -0.48 -10.54 8.65
CA GLU A 672 -1.13 -11.65 7.92
C GLU A 672 -0.36 -12.10 6.66
N GLY A 673 0.35 -11.18 6.00
CA GLY A 673 1.11 -11.47 4.79
C GLY A 673 2.29 -12.41 5.02
N SER A 674 2.79 -12.50 6.26
CA SER A 674 3.84 -13.47 6.63
C SER A 674 3.31 -14.90 6.81
N TRP A 675 2.01 -15.10 7.06
CA TRP A 675 1.45 -16.42 7.41
C TRP A 675 1.66 -17.56 6.40
N PRO A 676 1.73 -17.34 5.06
CA PRO A 676 2.07 -18.40 4.10
C PRO A 676 3.44 -19.03 4.36
N PHE A 677 4.35 -18.27 4.97
CA PHE A 677 5.76 -18.63 5.23
C PHE A 677 6.04 -19.06 6.67
N LEU A 678 5.03 -19.15 7.53
CA LEU A 678 5.24 -19.59 8.91
C LEU A 678 5.07 -21.11 9.03
N HIS A 679 5.98 -21.75 9.77
CA HIS A 679 5.92 -23.17 10.06
C HIS A 679 4.68 -23.51 10.91
N LYS A 680 4.26 -24.77 10.77
CA LYS A 680 3.02 -25.31 11.36
C LYS A 680 3.27 -26.63 12.12
N LYS A 681 4.52 -26.84 12.56
CA LYS A 681 4.98 -27.99 13.36
C LYS A 681 5.08 -27.59 14.85
N SER A 682 5.09 -28.57 15.75
CA SER A 682 5.27 -28.35 17.20
C SER A 682 6.58 -27.68 17.59
N LEU A 683 7.68 -27.91 16.84
CA LEU A 683 8.98 -27.28 17.08
C LEU A 683 8.95 -25.74 16.99
N TYR A 684 8.01 -25.17 16.24
CA TYR A 684 7.91 -23.73 16.02
C TYR A 684 6.78 -23.11 16.84
N ARG A 685 6.92 -21.83 17.16
CA ARG A 685 5.90 -21.00 17.81
C ARG A 685 5.93 -19.59 17.20
N GLY A 686 4.81 -19.09 16.70
CA GLY A 686 4.81 -17.75 16.12
C GLY A 686 4.93 -16.68 17.21
N ILE A 687 5.53 -15.53 16.89
CA ILE A 687 5.47 -14.33 17.74
C ILE A 687 5.08 -13.11 16.90
N GLY A 688 3.87 -12.61 17.15
CA GLY A 688 3.34 -11.42 16.50
C GLY A 688 3.94 -10.16 17.10
N LEU A 689 4.64 -9.37 16.28
CA LEU A 689 5.18 -8.06 16.65
C LEU A 689 4.08 -6.97 16.73
N SER A 690 2.87 -7.29 16.28
CA SER A 690 1.67 -6.48 16.33
C SER A 690 0.52 -7.32 16.90
N GLY A 691 -0.25 -6.75 17.83
CA GLY A 691 -1.48 -7.42 18.33
C GLY A 691 -2.53 -7.61 17.22
N LYS A 692 -2.52 -6.74 16.20
CA LYS A 692 -3.31 -6.88 14.98
C LYS A 692 -2.63 -7.86 14.02
N GLY A 693 -3.39 -8.83 13.49
CA GLY A 693 -2.91 -9.78 12.48
C GLY A 693 -2.32 -11.09 13.03
N ARG A 694 -2.68 -11.48 14.26
CA ARG A 694 -2.34 -12.80 14.84
C ARG A 694 -3.06 -13.94 14.10
N ARG A 695 -2.38 -15.08 13.88
CA ARG A 695 -2.99 -16.28 13.28
C ARG A 695 -4.14 -16.80 14.15
N SER A 696 -5.37 -16.75 13.63
CA SER A 696 -6.54 -17.28 14.33
C SER A 696 -6.40 -18.79 14.62
N GLY A 697 -6.72 -19.21 15.84
CA GLY A 697 -6.65 -20.61 16.28
C GLY A 697 -5.22 -21.18 16.37
N ARG A 698 -4.20 -20.35 16.66
CA ARG A 698 -2.80 -20.78 16.83
C ARG A 698 -2.19 -20.25 18.12
N ASP A 699 -1.30 -21.06 18.69
CA ASP A 699 -0.42 -20.77 19.83
C ASP A 699 0.69 -19.76 19.44
N ASP A 700 0.28 -18.55 19.05
CA ASP A 700 1.21 -17.46 18.71
C ASP A 700 1.31 -16.45 19.85
N VAL A 701 2.53 -16.13 20.26
CA VAL A 701 2.82 -15.16 21.33
C VAL A 701 2.53 -13.74 20.84
N ASP A 702 1.85 -12.94 21.66
CA ASP A 702 1.64 -11.51 21.39
C ASP A 702 2.76 -10.66 22.02
N ALA A 703 3.70 -10.17 21.21
CA ALA A 703 4.88 -9.46 21.71
C ALA A 703 4.53 -8.13 22.44
N PRO A 704 3.62 -7.26 21.93
CA PRO A 704 3.24 -6.03 22.62
C PRO A 704 2.56 -6.21 23.98
N SER A 705 1.87 -7.34 24.24
CA SER A 705 1.39 -7.64 25.61
C SER A 705 2.53 -7.83 26.60
N ARG A 706 3.65 -8.42 26.15
CA ARG A 706 4.83 -8.76 26.97
C ARG A 706 5.79 -7.58 27.09
N LEU A 707 6.09 -6.88 26.00
CA LEU A 707 6.96 -5.71 25.97
C LEU A 707 6.18 -4.46 25.52
N PRO A 708 5.70 -3.61 26.46
CA PRO A 708 4.84 -2.48 26.13
C PRO A 708 5.46 -1.47 25.15
N LEU A 709 6.79 -1.42 25.05
CA LEU A 709 7.55 -0.65 24.07
C LEU A 709 7.09 -0.90 22.62
N LEU A 710 6.73 -2.15 22.29
CA LEU A 710 6.28 -2.56 20.95
C LEU A 710 4.84 -2.11 20.61
N ASN A 711 4.10 -1.54 21.57
CA ASN A 711 2.85 -0.83 21.25
C ASN A 711 3.13 0.49 20.50
N ASN A 712 4.32 1.06 20.67
CA ASN A 712 4.74 2.21 19.87
C ASN A 712 5.23 1.72 18.49
N GLY A 713 4.51 2.11 17.44
CA GLY A 713 4.87 1.76 16.07
C GLY A 713 6.29 2.20 15.67
N TYR A 714 6.80 3.30 16.25
CA TYR A 714 8.19 3.73 16.05
C TYR A 714 9.17 2.64 16.48
N TYR A 715 9.16 2.24 17.76
CA TYR A 715 10.11 1.24 18.28
C TYR A 715 9.88 -0.17 17.74
N ARG A 716 8.63 -0.54 17.47
CA ARG A 716 8.31 -1.83 16.84
C ARG A 716 8.94 -1.94 15.45
N ASP A 717 8.82 -0.90 14.63
CA ASP A 717 9.38 -0.90 13.27
C ASP A 717 10.92 -0.78 13.34
N LEU A 718 11.45 0.05 14.26
CA LEU A 718 12.88 0.31 14.47
C LEU A 718 13.69 -0.92 14.90
N LEU A 719 13.19 -1.66 15.89
CA LEU A 719 13.82 -2.89 16.41
C LEU A 719 13.54 -4.11 15.52
N GLY A 720 12.45 -4.07 14.76
CA GLY A 720 12.02 -5.15 13.89
C GLY A 720 11.91 -6.51 14.61
N GLU A 721 12.46 -7.57 13.99
CA GLU A 721 12.44 -8.92 14.56
C GLU A 721 13.23 -9.03 15.88
N HIS A 722 14.22 -8.16 16.12
CA HIS A 722 14.98 -8.13 17.37
C HIS A 722 14.09 -7.75 18.58
N GLY A 723 13.00 -7.02 18.35
CA GLY A 723 11.97 -6.75 19.37
C GLY A 723 11.30 -8.01 19.92
N ALA A 724 11.25 -9.10 19.14
CA ALA A 724 10.75 -10.38 19.62
C ALA A 724 11.68 -10.98 20.71
N PHE A 725 12.99 -10.80 20.60
CA PHE A 725 13.95 -11.34 21.57
C PHE A 725 13.72 -10.71 22.95
N PHE A 726 13.60 -9.39 22.98
CA PHE A 726 13.25 -8.60 24.16
C PHE A 726 11.88 -8.99 24.75
N ALA A 727 10.88 -9.26 23.90
CA ALA A 727 9.56 -9.68 24.35
C ALA A 727 9.50 -11.11 24.93
N ILE A 728 10.32 -12.04 24.42
CA ILE A 728 10.46 -13.40 24.99
C ILE A 728 11.29 -13.38 26.28
N ALA A 729 12.37 -12.61 26.32
CA ALA A 729 13.27 -12.54 27.48
C ALA A 729 12.60 -11.88 28.71
N ASN A 730 11.68 -10.94 28.51
CA ASN A 730 10.91 -10.33 29.59
C ASN A 730 10.05 -11.37 30.31
N ARG A 731 10.49 -11.82 31.49
CA ARG A 731 9.87 -12.88 32.30
C ARG A 731 9.83 -14.24 31.60
N ILE A 732 10.96 -14.64 31.02
CA ILE A 732 11.13 -15.86 30.23
C ILE A 732 10.55 -17.12 30.91
N ASP A 733 10.71 -17.28 32.23
CA ASP A 733 10.19 -18.40 33.04
C ASP A 733 8.67 -18.62 32.93
N ARG A 734 7.91 -17.60 32.50
CA ARG A 734 6.44 -17.68 32.32
C ARG A 734 6.00 -18.11 30.92
N LEU A 735 6.92 -18.32 29.99
CA LEU A 735 6.62 -18.50 28.57
C LEU A 735 7.50 -19.56 27.89
N HIS A 736 8.74 -19.72 28.36
CA HIS A 736 9.73 -20.60 27.78
C HIS A 736 10.49 -21.34 28.88
N LYS A 737 10.24 -22.63 29.01
CA LYS A 737 10.90 -23.53 29.98
C LYS A 737 11.92 -24.48 29.35
N ASN A 738 11.99 -24.52 28.01
CA ASN A 738 12.89 -25.42 27.31
C ASN A 738 14.36 -25.03 27.59
N ALA A 739 15.26 -26.02 27.55
CA ALA A 739 16.68 -25.78 27.82
C ALA A 739 17.39 -25.04 26.68
N TRP A 740 16.80 -25.07 25.47
CA TRP A 740 17.27 -24.38 24.28
C TRP A 740 16.16 -23.55 23.65
N ILE A 741 16.57 -22.41 23.11
CA ILE A 741 15.72 -21.48 22.38
C ILE A 741 16.32 -21.24 20.99
N GLY A 742 15.45 -21.13 20.00
CA GLY A 742 15.84 -20.68 18.66
C GLY A 742 14.93 -19.59 18.15
N PHE A 743 15.39 -18.93 17.10
CA PHE A 743 14.64 -17.96 16.32
C PHE A 743 14.82 -18.26 14.83
N GLN A 744 13.79 -17.99 14.05
CA GLN A 744 13.82 -18.06 12.60
C GLN A 744 13.05 -16.87 12.04
N SER A 745 13.68 -16.04 11.21
CA SER A 745 12.94 -15.03 10.47
C SER A 745 11.91 -15.70 9.57
N TRP A 746 10.68 -15.20 9.55
CA TRP A 746 9.66 -15.65 8.59
C TRP A 746 10.14 -15.52 7.12
N ARG A 747 11.08 -14.59 6.85
CA ARG A 747 11.74 -14.43 5.55
C ARG A 747 12.61 -15.62 5.17
N ALA A 748 13.23 -16.31 6.14
CA ALA A 748 14.08 -17.47 5.87
C ALA A 748 13.25 -18.61 5.23
N THR A 749 12.05 -18.87 5.76
CA THR A 749 11.09 -19.79 5.14
C THR A 749 10.64 -19.31 3.75
N ALA A 750 10.41 -18.00 3.59
CA ALA A 750 9.99 -17.42 2.33
C ALA A 750 11.05 -17.58 1.22
N ARG A 751 12.33 -17.48 1.58
CA ARG A 751 13.49 -17.77 0.72
C ARG A 751 13.85 -19.27 0.62
N LYS A 752 13.03 -20.18 1.18
CA LYS A 752 13.27 -21.63 1.26
C LYS A 752 14.56 -22.04 1.99
N ALA A 753 15.07 -21.18 2.88
CA ALA A 753 16.27 -21.41 3.67
C ALA A 753 15.98 -22.00 5.07
N SER A 754 14.73 -22.39 5.36
CA SER A 754 14.35 -22.99 6.65
C SER A 754 14.73 -24.47 6.76
N LEU A 755 14.83 -24.95 8.00
CA LEU A 755 15.22 -26.34 8.28
C LEU A 755 14.20 -27.37 7.73
N SER A 756 14.70 -28.39 7.04
CA SER A 756 13.92 -29.57 6.65
C SER A 756 13.61 -30.44 7.89
N GLY A 757 12.66 -31.37 7.77
CA GLY A 757 12.42 -32.35 8.85
C GLY A 757 13.65 -33.22 9.20
N ILE A 758 14.58 -33.40 8.26
CA ILE A 758 15.84 -34.11 8.51
C ILE A 758 16.80 -33.23 9.31
N ALA A 759 16.92 -31.95 8.94
CA ALA A 759 17.78 -31.00 9.63
C ALA A 759 17.27 -30.64 11.04
N GLU A 760 15.96 -30.54 11.21
CA GLU A 760 15.30 -30.40 12.53
C GLU A 760 15.66 -31.55 13.46
N ASN A 761 15.57 -32.80 12.99
CA ASN A 761 15.92 -33.97 13.78
C ASN A 761 17.43 -34.00 14.09
N ALA A 762 18.29 -33.73 13.10
CA ALA A 762 19.73 -33.66 13.31
C ALA A 762 20.13 -32.59 14.36
N LEU A 763 19.46 -31.43 14.35
CA LEU A 763 19.63 -30.38 15.36
C LEU A 763 19.21 -30.83 16.75
N LEU A 764 18.05 -31.49 16.87
CA LEU A 764 17.58 -32.05 18.15
C LEU A 764 18.53 -33.13 18.68
N ASP A 765 19.02 -34.03 17.82
CA ASP A 765 19.97 -35.08 18.19
C ASP A 765 21.31 -34.51 18.66
N ALA A 766 21.83 -33.47 18.00
CA ALA A 766 23.06 -32.78 18.41
C ALA A 766 22.92 -32.04 19.75
N ILE A 767 21.74 -31.48 20.01
CA ILE A 767 21.38 -30.85 21.29
C ILE A 767 21.29 -31.90 22.41
N GLN A 768 20.57 -33.00 22.19
CA GLN A 768 20.40 -34.07 23.18
C GLN A 768 21.72 -34.78 23.51
N SER A 769 22.53 -35.08 22.49
CA SER A 769 23.88 -35.67 22.65
C SER A 769 24.93 -34.68 23.17
N LYS A 770 24.58 -33.38 23.30
CA LYS A 770 25.49 -32.28 23.68
C LYS A 770 26.75 -32.19 22.81
N ARG A 771 26.66 -32.59 21.53
CA ARG A 771 27.80 -32.79 20.60
C ARG A 771 28.77 -31.61 20.54
N TYR A 772 28.24 -30.38 20.55
CA TYR A 772 29.04 -29.14 20.53
C TYR A 772 28.98 -28.33 21.84
N GLY A 773 28.31 -28.86 22.88
CA GLY A 773 28.13 -28.19 24.16
C GLY A 773 27.29 -26.91 24.06
N ASP A 774 27.86 -25.79 24.49
CA ASP A 774 27.26 -24.46 24.38
C ASP A 774 27.68 -23.81 23.07
N ALA A 775 26.76 -23.85 22.10
CA ALA A 775 26.98 -23.47 20.72
C ALA A 775 25.81 -22.65 20.17
N LEU A 776 26.14 -21.69 19.31
CA LEU A 776 25.23 -21.06 18.36
C LEU A 776 25.12 -21.97 17.12
N TYR A 777 24.01 -22.67 16.97
CA TYR A 777 23.65 -23.30 15.70
C TYR A 777 22.97 -22.27 14.79
N PHE A 778 23.33 -22.20 13.52
CA PHE A 778 22.69 -21.31 12.55
C PHE A 778 22.61 -21.97 11.17
N TRP A 779 21.64 -21.58 10.34
CA TRP A 779 21.37 -22.25 9.06
C TRP A 779 21.21 -21.34 7.85
N VAL A 780 21.14 -20.01 8.05
CA VAL A 780 21.21 -19.03 6.95
C VAL A 780 22.59 -18.36 6.98
N ARG A 781 23.32 -18.45 5.86
CA ARG A 781 24.73 -18.05 5.72
C ARG A 781 24.89 -16.71 5.00
N MET A 782 25.81 -15.88 5.49
CA MET A 782 26.14 -14.56 4.91
C MET A 782 26.75 -14.63 3.49
N ASP A 783 27.48 -15.70 3.16
CA ASP A 783 28.14 -15.88 1.84
C ASP A 783 27.19 -16.38 0.74
N MET A 784 25.97 -16.78 1.13
CA MET A 784 24.91 -17.25 0.23
C MET A 784 23.70 -16.29 0.20
N ASP A 785 23.75 -15.16 0.90
CA ASP A 785 22.66 -14.18 0.88
C ASP A 785 22.66 -13.36 -0.42
N SER A 786 21.48 -13.06 -0.95
CA SER A 786 21.32 -12.25 -2.17
C SER A 786 21.79 -10.81 -2.01
N GLN A 787 21.98 -10.32 -0.79
CA GLN A 787 22.59 -9.03 -0.48
C GLN A 787 24.12 -9.04 -0.54
N ASN A 788 24.77 -10.22 -0.60
CA ASN A 788 26.24 -10.36 -0.60
C ASN A 788 26.79 -11.13 -1.83
N PRO A 789 26.42 -10.77 -3.08
CA PRO A 789 26.85 -11.50 -4.27
C PRO A 789 28.37 -11.45 -4.53
N LEU A 790 29.09 -10.52 -3.87
CA LEU A 790 30.54 -10.37 -3.96
C LEU A 790 31.31 -10.98 -2.77
N GLN A 791 30.63 -11.75 -1.89
CA GLN A 791 31.23 -12.46 -0.76
C GLN A 791 32.19 -11.59 0.08
N LYS A 792 31.72 -10.41 0.49
CA LYS A 792 32.47 -9.45 1.31
C LYS A 792 32.73 -10.00 2.72
N ASP A 793 33.78 -9.48 3.36
CA ASP A 793 34.03 -9.70 4.79
C ASP A 793 32.88 -9.14 5.66
N PHE A 794 32.83 -9.60 6.91
CA PHE A 794 31.75 -9.28 7.85
C PHE A 794 31.45 -7.77 7.98
N TRP A 795 32.48 -6.95 8.19
CA TRP A 795 32.29 -5.52 8.44
C TRP A 795 32.01 -4.76 7.14
N SER A 796 32.61 -5.16 6.01
CA SER A 796 32.30 -4.60 4.69
C SER A 796 30.90 -4.96 4.20
N TYR A 797 30.38 -6.15 4.52
CA TYR A 797 28.97 -6.50 4.31
C TYR A 797 28.05 -5.66 5.21
N CYS A 798 28.39 -5.52 6.50
CA CYS A 798 27.61 -4.71 7.42
C CYS A 798 27.51 -3.23 6.98
N ASP A 799 28.61 -2.63 6.51
CA ASP A 799 28.61 -1.28 5.95
C ASP A 799 27.74 -1.18 4.70
N ALA A 800 27.82 -2.17 3.79
CA ALA A 800 27.06 -2.16 2.53
C ALA A 800 25.55 -2.13 2.76
N ILE A 801 25.05 -2.90 3.73
CA ILE A 801 23.63 -2.92 4.11
C ILE A 801 23.24 -1.82 5.11
N ASN A 802 24.15 -0.94 5.53
CA ASN A 802 23.88 0.16 6.48
C ASN A 802 24.49 1.50 6.02
N ALA A 803 24.43 1.82 4.72
CA ALA A 803 24.86 3.10 4.14
C ALA A 803 26.30 3.53 4.47
N GLY A 804 27.23 2.57 4.68
CA GLY A 804 28.63 2.83 5.01
C GLY A 804 28.92 3.10 6.50
N ASN A 805 27.88 3.18 7.34
CA ASN A 805 27.98 3.66 8.71
C ASN A 805 27.91 2.57 9.79
N CYS A 806 27.90 1.27 9.42
CA CYS A 806 27.81 0.20 10.42
C CYS A 806 29.04 0.18 11.35
N LYS A 807 30.26 0.21 10.78
CA LYS A 807 31.50 0.24 11.56
C LYS A 807 31.50 1.38 12.59
N PHE A 808 31.19 2.59 12.13
CA PHE A 808 31.10 3.78 12.98
C PHE A 808 30.06 3.59 14.09
N ALA A 809 28.79 3.32 13.73
CA ALA A 809 27.70 3.16 14.69
C ALA A 809 27.94 2.04 15.72
N PHE A 810 28.52 0.92 15.30
CA PHE A 810 28.86 -0.18 16.20
C PHE A 810 29.96 0.23 17.19
N SER A 811 31.04 0.86 16.70
CA SER A 811 32.14 1.33 17.56
C SER A 811 31.67 2.40 18.55
N GLU A 812 30.83 3.34 18.10
CA GLU A 812 30.24 4.41 18.90
C GLU A 812 29.29 3.86 19.98
N ALA A 813 28.38 2.95 19.63
CA ALA A 813 27.48 2.32 20.59
C ALA A 813 28.27 1.51 21.64
N MET A 814 29.30 0.77 21.23
CA MET A 814 30.21 0.07 22.15
C MET A 814 30.96 1.04 23.08
N ARG A 815 31.53 2.13 22.53
CA ARG A 815 32.28 3.14 23.29
C ARG A 815 31.40 3.77 24.38
N ARG A 816 30.16 4.13 24.02
CA ARG A 816 29.16 4.68 24.94
C ARG A 816 28.69 3.66 25.97
N MET A 817 28.40 2.43 25.56
CA MET A 817 27.93 1.36 26.45
C MET A 817 28.96 1.00 27.54
N TYR A 818 30.26 0.99 27.21
CA TYR A 818 31.34 0.68 28.17
C TYR A 818 31.98 1.93 28.82
N GLY A 819 31.52 3.15 28.53
CA GLY A 819 32.06 4.38 29.12
C GLY A 819 33.53 4.68 28.75
N LEU A 820 33.93 4.34 27.53
CA LEU A 820 35.31 4.47 27.05
C LEU A 820 35.64 5.89 26.55
N LYS A 821 36.91 6.29 26.67
CA LYS A 821 37.41 7.58 26.17
C LYS A 821 37.47 7.63 24.64
N GLU A 822 37.46 8.85 24.10
CA GLU A 822 37.35 9.13 22.66
C GLU A 822 38.48 8.50 21.82
N ASP A 823 39.69 8.35 22.36
CA ASP A 823 40.89 7.86 21.63
C ASP A 823 40.93 6.35 21.29
N MET A 824 39.84 5.59 21.51
CA MET A 824 39.82 4.12 21.41
C MET A 824 38.99 3.61 20.21
N ASP A 825 39.47 3.86 18.98
CA ASP A 825 38.86 3.44 17.71
C ASP A 825 39.04 1.93 17.39
N SER A 826 38.74 1.05 18.35
CA SER A 826 38.85 -0.39 18.16
C SER A 826 37.48 -1.04 17.89
N LEU A 827 37.30 -1.56 16.67
CA LEU A 827 36.24 -2.54 16.36
C LEU A 827 36.65 -3.93 16.85
N PRO A 828 35.68 -4.79 17.25
CA PRO A 828 35.95 -6.19 17.49
C PRO A 828 36.47 -6.89 16.21
N PRO A 829 37.63 -7.57 16.25
CA PRO A 829 38.22 -8.19 15.07
C PRO A 829 37.43 -9.43 14.66
N MET A 830 36.88 -9.38 13.44
CA MET A 830 36.15 -10.48 12.80
C MET A 830 37.04 -11.07 11.70
N PRO A 831 37.39 -12.37 11.74
CA PRO A 831 38.37 -12.96 10.82
C PRO A 831 37.85 -13.10 9.39
N VAL A 832 38.80 -13.19 8.44
CA VAL A 832 38.58 -13.60 7.05
C VAL A 832 39.31 -14.94 6.85
N ASP A 833 38.79 -15.99 7.48
CA ASP A 833 39.36 -17.35 7.54
C ASP A 833 38.71 -18.33 6.53
N GLY A 834 37.75 -17.85 5.73
CA GLY A 834 36.99 -18.64 4.75
C GLY A 834 35.71 -19.27 5.29
N ASP A 835 35.49 -19.18 6.60
CA ASP A 835 34.26 -19.58 7.27
C ASP A 835 33.18 -18.47 7.17
N THR A 836 31.92 -18.80 7.47
CA THR A 836 30.75 -17.93 7.23
C THR A 836 29.98 -17.54 8.49
N TRP A 837 29.22 -16.44 8.38
CA TRP A 837 28.47 -15.82 9.47
C TRP A 837 26.95 -16.05 9.34
N SER A 838 26.23 -15.91 10.46
CA SER A 838 24.75 -16.01 10.50
C SER A 838 24.09 -14.72 10.03
N VAL A 839 23.05 -14.84 9.21
CA VAL A 839 22.15 -13.75 8.81
C VAL A 839 20.68 -14.14 9.03
N MET A 840 19.76 -13.20 8.76
CA MET A 840 18.31 -13.35 8.86
C MET A 840 17.81 -13.89 10.21
N GLN A 841 18.51 -13.57 11.31
CA GLN A 841 18.15 -13.93 12.69
C GLN A 841 17.74 -15.41 12.88
N SER A 842 18.39 -16.31 12.14
CA SER A 842 17.98 -17.72 12.00
C SER A 842 19.00 -18.67 12.65
N TRP A 843 18.80 -18.90 13.95
CA TRP A 843 19.74 -19.59 14.83
C TRP A 843 19.09 -20.21 16.08
N SER A 844 19.82 -21.07 16.80
CA SER A 844 19.44 -21.60 18.13
C SER A 844 20.63 -21.78 19.06
N LEU A 845 20.39 -21.62 20.36
CA LEU A 845 21.40 -21.69 21.43
C LEU A 845 20.76 -22.02 22.80
N PRO A 846 21.55 -22.32 23.85
CA PRO A 846 20.98 -22.61 25.17
C PRO A 846 20.24 -21.39 25.76
N THR A 847 19.13 -21.62 26.44
CA THR A 847 18.28 -20.55 27.01
C THR A 847 19.04 -19.66 28.00
N ARG A 848 20.06 -20.19 28.69
CA ARG A 848 20.99 -19.38 29.49
C ARG A 848 21.79 -18.41 28.62
N SER A 849 22.44 -18.92 27.58
CA SER A 849 23.25 -18.16 26.64
C SER A 849 22.42 -17.08 25.92
N PHE A 850 21.12 -17.33 25.69
CA PHE A 850 20.17 -16.33 25.20
C PHE A 850 20.02 -15.13 26.14
N MET A 851 19.85 -15.37 27.44
CA MET A 851 19.71 -14.29 28.42
C MET A 851 21.00 -13.47 28.55
N GLU A 852 22.16 -14.09 28.40
CA GLU A 852 23.46 -13.40 28.33
C GLU A 852 23.58 -12.53 27.06
N PHE A 853 23.11 -13.02 25.91
CA PHE A 853 23.04 -12.24 24.66
C PHE A 853 22.06 -11.07 24.75
N VAL A 854 20.85 -11.28 25.27
CA VAL A 854 19.83 -10.23 25.43
C VAL A 854 20.29 -9.16 26.42
N MET A 855 21.01 -9.55 27.47
CA MET A 855 21.62 -8.60 28.42
C MET A 855 22.61 -7.66 27.74
N PHE A 856 23.46 -8.18 26.84
CA PHE A 856 24.34 -7.35 26.03
C PHE A 856 23.55 -6.50 25.01
N SER A 857 22.67 -7.12 24.21
CA SER A 857 22.01 -6.42 23.10
C SER A 857 21.03 -5.33 23.55
N ARG A 858 20.41 -5.42 24.74
CA ARG A 858 19.60 -4.31 25.28
C ARG A 858 20.42 -3.07 25.64
N MET A 859 21.62 -3.25 26.21
CA MET A 859 22.51 -2.14 26.57
C MET A 859 23.13 -1.52 25.31
N PHE A 860 23.45 -2.36 24.32
CA PHE A 860 23.92 -1.92 23.01
C PHE A 860 22.85 -1.13 22.24
N VAL A 861 21.61 -1.62 22.20
CA VAL A 861 20.45 -0.93 21.59
C VAL A 861 20.19 0.42 22.26
N ASP A 862 20.31 0.48 23.57
CA ASP A 862 20.16 1.73 24.33
C ASP A 862 21.23 2.76 24.00
N ALA A 863 22.49 2.34 23.96
CA ALA A 863 23.60 3.21 23.56
C ALA A 863 23.48 3.71 22.11
N LEU A 864 22.97 2.86 21.20
CA LEU A 864 22.70 3.19 19.80
C LEU A 864 21.53 4.19 19.68
N ASP A 865 20.41 3.93 20.36
CA ASP A 865 19.23 4.81 20.30
C ASP A 865 19.54 6.19 20.89
N ALA A 866 20.27 6.24 22.01
CA ALA A 866 20.68 7.50 22.61
C ALA A 866 21.66 8.35 21.77
N GLN A 867 22.13 7.84 20.62
CA GLN A 867 22.90 8.58 19.60
C GLN A 867 22.02 9.01 18.41
N MET A 868 21.09 8.17 17.96
CA MET A 868 20.35 8.36 16.71
C MET A 868 18.91 8.86 16.89
N TYR A 869 18.34 8.73 18.09
CA TYR A 869 16.92 8.98 18.35
C TYR A 869 16.45 10.38 17.96
N GLU A 870 17.15 11.44 18.38
CA GLU A 870 16.68 12.82 18.16
C GLU A 870 16.57 13.18 16.68
N GLU A 871 17.58 12.87 15.86
CA GLU A 871 17.54 13.11 14.41
C GLU A 871 16.51 12.22 13.73
N HIS A 872 16.48 10.92 14.06
CA HIS A 872 15.59 9.96 13.43
C HIS A 872 14.12 10.20 13.79
N HIS A 873 13.81 10.54 15.04
CA HIS A 873 12.46 10.82 15.49
C HIS A 873 11.92 12.15 14.95
N SER A 874 12.75 13.21 14.92
CA SER A 874 12.32 14.53 14.45
C SER A 874 12.26 14.67 12.92
N THR A 875 13.23 14.10 12.20
CA THR A 875 13.33 14.26 10.74
C THR A 875 12.87 13.02 9.96
N GLY A 876 12.90 11.85 10.58
CA GLY A 876 12.74 10.55 9.91
C GLY A 876 13.99 10.07 9.15
N ARG A 877 15.12 10.77 9.21
CA ARG A 877 16.39 10.33 8.58
C ARG A 877 17.11 9.33 9.48
N CYS A 878 17.65 8.28 8.87
CA CYS A 878 18.40 7.24 9.56
C CYS A 878 19.85 7.27 9.08
N SER A 879 20.84 7.38 9.96
CA SER A 879 22.26 7.39 9.56
C SER A 879 22.74 6.06 8.98
N LEU A 880 22.04 4.95 9.25
CA LEU A 880 22.25 3.62 8.66
C LEU A 880 21.50 3.43 7.32
N SER A 881 20.93 4.49 6.75
CA SER A 881 20.15 4.43 5.51
C SER A 881 20.37 5.67 4.62
N LEU A 882 20.28 5.50 3.30
CA LEU A 882 20.35 6.62 2.35
C LEU A 882 19.05 7.42 2.24
N SER A 883 17.98 6.98 2.93
CA SER A 883 16.66 7.63 2.89
C SER A 883 15.95 7.50 4.23
N LYS A 884 14.74 8.09 4.33
CA LYS A 884 13.90 7.95 5.53
C LYS A 884 13.44 6.51 5.70
N ASP A 885 13.97 5.82 6.71
CA ASP A 885 13.74 4.39 6.94
C ASP A 885 13.29 4.13 8.38
N LYS A 886 12.09 3.54 8.52
CA LYS A 886 11.53 3.15 9.82
C LYS A 886 12.26 1.99 10.48
N HIS A 887 12.98 1.19 9.70
CA HIS A 887 13.66 -0.03 10.13
C HIS A 887 15.15 0.23 10.44
N CYS A 888 15.50 1.47 10.83
CA CYS A 888 16.87 1.97 10.91
C CYS A 888 17.89 1.03 11.59
N TYR A 889 17.57 0.47 12.77
CA TYR A 889 18.53 -0.37 13.50
C TYR A 889 18.49 -1.84 13.05
N SER A 890 17.39 -2.30 12.44
CA SER A 890 17.11 -3.72 12.22
C SER A 890 18.22 -4.48 11.48
N ARG A 891 18.80 -3.86 10.45
CA ARG A 891 19.87 -4.40 9.58
C ARG A 891 21.19 -4.56 10.34
N LEU A 892 21.53 -3.60 11.20
CA LEU A 892 22.69 -3.71 12.09
C LEU A 892 22.45 -4.77 13.18
N LEU A 893 21.28 -4.76 13.82
CA LEU A 893 20.94 -5.68 14.92
C LEU A 893 20.92 -7.14 14.48
N GLU A 894 20.57 -7.44 13.23
CA GLU A 894 20.67 -8.78 12.64
C GLU A 894 22.07 -9.40 12.77
N LEU A 895 23.13 -8.59 12.72
CA LEU A 895 24.53 -9.05 12.74
C LEU A 895 25.17 -9.08 14.13
N VAL A 896 24.57 -8.40 15.13
CA VAL A 896 25.13 -8.25 16.49
C VAL A 896 25.40 -9.59 17.19
N ILE A 897 24.60 -10.63 16.92
CA ILE A 897 24.79 -11.95 17.52
C ILE A 897 26.11 -12.62 17.09
N ASN A 898 26.58 -12.38 15.87
CA ASN A 898 27.85 -12.94 15.39
C ASN A 898 29.02 -12.41 16.21
N VAL A 899 29.04 -11.09 16.45
CA VAL A 899 30.07 -10.44 17.27
C VAL A 899 30.01 -10.97 18.70
N TRP A 900 28.81 -11.01 19.31
CA TRP A 900 28.66 -11.54 20.66
C TRP A 900 29.16 -12.99 20.76
N ALA A 901 28.67 -13.90 19.90
CA ALA A 901 29.01 -15.32 19.94
C ALA A 901 30.50 -15.59 19.67
N TYR A 902 31.11 -14.83 18.76
CA TYR A 902 32.54 -14.93 18.46
C TYR A 902 33.38 -14.53 19.67
N HIS A 903 33.16 -13.33 20.20
CA HIS A 903 34.01 -12.76 21.25
C HIS A 903 33.69 -13.29 22.67
N SER A 904 32.49 -13.83 22.92
CA SER A 904 32.15 -14.54 24.16
C SER A 904 32.55 -16.03 24.18
N ALA A 905 33.34 -16.47 23.19
CA ALA A 905 33.88 -17.83 23.07
C ALA A 905 32.84 -18.97 22.92
N ARG A 906 31.65 -18.68 22.39
CA ARG A 906 30.66 -19.73 22.02
C ARG A 906 31.12 -20.43 20.74
N ARG A 907 30.90 -21.74 20.63
CA ARG A 907 31.09 -22.43 19.34
C ARG A 907 30.03 -21.94 18.36
N MET A 908 30.38 -21.83 17.09
CA MET A 908 29.45 -21.49 16.02
C MET A 908 29.38 -22.69 15.09
N VAL A 909 28.17 -23.16 14.78
CA VAL A 909 27.96 -24.39 14.01
C VAL A 909 26.95 -24.10 12.92
N TYR A 910 27.39 -24.15 11.67
CA TYR A 910 26.49 -24.13 10.53
C TYR A 910 25.74 -25.46 10.47
N VAL A 911 24.42 -25.39 10.28
CA VAL A 911 23.53 -26.52 10.03
C VAL A 911 22.97 -26.38 8.63
N HIS A 912 23.26 -27.34 7.75
CA HIS A 912 22.73 -27.33 6.39
C HIS A 912 21.20 -27.52 6.42
N PRO A 913 20.41 -26.59 5.87
CA PRO A 913 18.96 -26.59 6.07
C PRO A 913 18.26 -27.81 5.47
N GLU A 914 18.74 -28.33 4.33
CA GLU A 914 18.16 -29.54 3.72
C GLU A 914 18.62 -30.85 4.38
N SER A 915 19.94 -31.08 4.49
CA SER A 915 20.52 -32.37 4.90
C SER A 915 20.77 -32.54 6.40
N GLY A 916 20.78 -31.46 7.18
CA GLY A 916 21.16 -31.49 8.60
C GLY A 916 22.65 -31.68 8.86
N ALA A 917 23.50 -31.65 7.83
CA ALA A 917 24.95 -31.70 8.00
C ALA A 917 25.46 -30.52 8.85
N MET A 918 26.41 -30.78 9.75
CA MET A 918 26.89 -29.78 10.72
C MET A 918 28.39 -29.54 10.63
N GLU A 919 28.77 -28.27 10.57
CA GLU A 919 30.16 -27.84 10.44
C GLU A 919 30.48 -26.72 11.45
N GLU A 920 31.54 -26.87 12.25
CA GLU A 920 32.00 -25.83 13.19
C GLU A 920 32.71 -24.71 12.42
N GLN A 921 32.09 -23.53 12.41
CA GLN A 921 32.56 -22.30 11.76
C GLN A 921 33.39 -21.45 12.74
N HIS A 922 34.46 -20.86 12.23
CA HIS A 922 35.50 -20.14 12.97
C HIS A 922 35.97 -20.96 14.18
N ARG A 923 36.63 -22.10 13.96
CA ARG A 923 36.89 -23.11 15.03
C ARG A 923 37.42 -22.50 16.34
N LEU A 924 36.84 -22.88 17.49
CA LEU A 924 37.15 -22.23 18.79
C LEU A 924 38.66 -22.25 19.17
N LYS A 925 39.43 -23.21 18.64
CA LYS A 925 40.88 -23.31 18.86
C LYS A 925 41.68 -22.21 18.15
N SER A 926 41.27 -21.74 16.96
CA SER A 926 42.00 -20.69 16.21
C SER A 926 41.76 -19.30 16.77
N ARG A 927 40.62 -19.03 17.40
CA ARG A 927 40.26 -17.72 17.98
C ARG A 927 41.08 -17.30 19.21
N ARG A 928 41.98 -18.15 19.71
CA ARG A 928 42.75 -17.89 20.95
C ARG A 928 43.63 -16.65 20.79
N GLY A 929 43.48 -15.68 21.70
CA GLY A 929 44.19 -14.39 21.66
C GLY A 929 43.53 -13.32 20.79
N GLN A 930 42.50 -13.67 20.00
CA GLN A 930 41.76 -12.74 19.14
C GLN A 930 40.41 -12.32 19.76
N MET A 931 39.79 -13.20 20.56
CA MET A 931 38.50 -12.95 21.23
C MET A 931 38.57 -11.89 22.33
N TRP A 932 37.48 -11.14 22.49
CA TRP A 932 37.36 -10.03 23.46
C TRP A 932 36.64 -10.46 24.74
N ILE A 933 37.00 -11.65 25.25
CA ILE A 933 36.26 -12.38 26.30
C ILE A 933 35.97 -11.52 27.54
N LYS A 934 36.89 -10.64 27.94
CA LYS A 934 36.71 -9.77 29.11
C LYS A 934 35.49 -8.84 29.00
N TRP A 935 35.25 -8.29 27.81
CA TRP A 935 34.16 -7.35 27.54
C TRP A 935 32.81 -8.09 27.51
N PHE A 936 32.77 -9.21 26.79
CA PHE A 936 31.57 -10.04 26.62
C PHE A 936 31.37 -11.09 27.73
N SER A 937 32.03 -10.94 28.88
CA SER A 937 31.91 -11.88 29.99
C SER A 937 30.60 -11.67 30.75
N TYR A 938 29.97 -12.76 31.20
CA TYR A 938 28.74 -12.67 32.01
C TYR A 938 28.90 -11.76 33.24
N SER A 939 30.02 -11.85 33.95
CA SER A 939 30.28 -11.01 35.13
C SER A 939 30.39 -9.53 34.78
N THR A 940 30.99 -9.17 33.65
CA THR A 940 31.10 -7.78 33.19
C THR A 940 29.73 -7.24 32.78
N LEU A 941 29.02 -7.97 31.92
CA LEU A 941 27.68 -7.58 31.45
C LEU A 941 26.68 -7.48 32.60
N LYS A 942 26.76 -8.39 33.59
CA LYS A 942 25.88 -8.41 34.76
C LYS A 942 26.14 -7.25 35.72
N SER A 943 27.40 -6.89 35.95
CA SER A 943 27.77 -5.71 36.74
C SER A 943 27.21 -4.44 36.10
N MET A 944 27.48 -4.24 34.80
CA MET A 944 27.00 -3.07 34.06
C MET A 944 25.47 -2.96 34.09
N ASP A 945 24.75 -4.07 33.94
CA ASP A 945 23.28 -4.10 34.03
C ASP A 945 22.75 -3.75 35.43
N GLU A 946 23.51 -4.06 36.49
CA GLU A 946 23.18 -3.67 37.88
C GLU A 946 23.51 -2.21 38.14
N ASP A 947 24.64 -1.70 37.62
CA ASP A 947 25.04 -0.29 37.69
C ASP A 947 24.03 0.62 36.98
N LEU A 948 23.56 0.24 35.79
CA LEU A 948 22.49 0.96 35.08
C LEU A 948 21.16 0.91 35.85
N ALA A 949 20.89 -0.16 36.61
CA ALA A 949 19.68 -0.27 37.42
C ALA A 949 19.71 0.63 38.65
N GLU A 950 20.86 0.76 39.29
CA GLU A 950 21.05 1.76 40.36
C GLU A 950 20.91 3.19 39.81
N LEU A 951 21.46 3.46 38.61
CA LEU A 951 21.33 4.76 37.96
C LEU A 951 19.86 5.09 37.63
N SER A 952 19.07 4.17 37.07
CA SER A 952 17.64 4.39 36.77
C SER A 952 16.75 4.57 38.00
N ASP A 953 17.16 4.07 39.17
CA ASP A 953 16.48 4.34 40.45
C ASP A 953 16.87 5.71 41.05
N SER A 954 17.85 6.41 40.47
CA SER A 954 18.47 7.64 41.02
C SER A 954 18.39 8.89 40.13
N GLU A 955 18.29 8.74 38.80
CA GLU A 955 18.25 9.86 37.86
C GLU A 955 16.88 10.54 37.72
N ASP A 956 16.89 11.79 37.26
CA ASP A 956 15.70 12.62 37.04
C ASP A 956 14.98 12.20 35.73
N PRO A 957 13.62 12.20 35.64
CA PRO A 957 12.86 11.61 34.52
C PRO A 957 12.99 12.32 33.15
N SER A 958 13.93 13.25 33.01
CA SER A 958 14.10 14.14 31.86
C SER A 958 15.11 13.61 30.82
N LYS A 959 15.89 12.58 31.15
CA LYS A 959 16.88 11.96 30.28
C LYS A 959 16.23 10.88 29.41
N HIS A 960 16.45 10.93 28.09
CA HIS A 960 15.96 9.89 27.18
C HIS A 960 16.70 8.58 27.42
N TRP A 961 15.97 7.52 27.72
CA TRP A 961 16.54 6.21 28.03
C TRP A 961 15.60 5.08 27.54
N LEU A 962 16.13 4.16 26.73
CA LEU A 962 15.36 3.09 26.09
C LEU A 962 15.44 1.78 26.91
N TRP A 963 16.59 1.56 27.55
CA TRP A 963 16.72 0.77 28.77
C TRP A 963 16.05 1.55 29.92
N PRO A 964 15.25 0.94 30.83
CA PRO A 964 14.95 -0.49 31.01
C PRO A 964 13.79 -1.02 30.14
N SER A 965 13.17 -0.19 29.29
CA SER A 965 11.96 -0.54 28.52
C SER A 965 12.13 -1.68 27.50
N THR A 966 13.36 -2.15 27.30
CA THR A 966 13.79 -3.26 26.42
C THR A 966 13.87 -4.63 27.12
N GLY A 967 13.55 -4.77 28.41
CA GLY A 967 13.53 -6.09 29.05
C GLY A 967 13.16 -6.09 30.53
N GLU A 968 13.40 -7.22 31.21
CA GLU A 968 13.30 -7.27 32.67
C GLU A 968 14.64 -6.87 33.30
N VAL A 969 14.61 -5.86 34.16
CA VAL A 969 15.75 -5.34 34.92
C VAL A 969 15.55 -5.68 36.39
N PHE A 970 16.62 -6.08 37.08
CA PHE A 970 16.57 -6.50 38.48
C PHE A 970 17.73 -5.89 39.27
N TRP A 971 17.41 -4.98 40.19
CA TRP A 971 18.37 -4.43 41.16
C TRP A 971 18.16 -5.07 42.54
N GLN A 972 19.24 -5.64 43.08
CA GLN A 972 19.25 -6.29 44.40
C GLN A 972 18.81 -5.32 45.52
N GLY A 973 19.17 -4.04 45.40
CA GLY A 973 18.87 -3.01 46.39
C GLY A 973 17.39 -2.66 46.53
N VAL A 974 16.55 -2.86 45.51
CA VAL A 974 15.08 -2.73 45.64
C VAL A 974 14.53 -3.85 46.52
N TYR A 975 15.01 -5.09 46.33
CA TYR A 975 14.65 -6.22 47.19
C TYR A 975 15.14 -6.02 48.62
N GLU A 976 16.34 -5.50 48.83
CA GLU A 976 16.87 -5.21 50.16
C GLU A 976 16.18 -4.02 50.85
N ARG A 977 15.84 -2.96 50.10
CA ARG A 977 15.06 -1.82 50.59
C ARG A 977 13.65 -2.27 50.97
N GLU A 978 12.96 -3.03 50.13
CA GLU A 978 11.69 -3.68 50.45
C GLU A 978 11.79 -4.59 51.69
N ARG A 979 12.81 -5.45 51.76
CA ARG A 979 13.04 -6.35 52.90
C ARG A 979 13.27 -5.56 54.18
N SER A 980 13.99 -4.44 54.13
CA SER A 980 14.20 -3.54 55.28
C SER A 980 12.92 -2.83 55.72
N LEU A 981 12.07 -2.42 54.77
CA LEU A 981 10.76 -1.81 55.04
C LEU A 981 9.79 -2.84 55.64
N ARG A 982 9.70 -4.04 55.04
CA ARG A 982 8.94 -5.18 55.59
C ARG A 982 9.44 -5.57 56.98
N HIS A 983 10.75 -5.48 57.27
CA HIS A 983 11.29 -5.70 58.61
C HIS A 983 10.82 -4.62 59.61
N LYS A 984 10.98 -3.34 59.27
CA LYS A 984 10.51 -2.20 60.07
C LYS A 984 9.00 -2.24 60.30
N GLU A 985 8.20 -2.67 59.31
CA GLU A 985 6.77 -2.88 59.48
C GLU A 985 6.45 -4.05 60.39
N LYS A 986 7.15 -5.18 60.25
CA LYS A 986 6.98 -6.36 61.11
C LYS A 986 7.32 -6.05 62.57
N GLU A 987 8.31 -5.20 62.82
CA GLU A 987 8.64 -4.64 64.13
C GLU A 987 7.55 -3.70 64.65
N LYS A 988 7.05 -2.76 63.83
CA LYS A 988 5.90 -1.92 64.20
C LYS A 988 4.63 -2.74 64.49
N ARG A 989 4.37 -3.82 63.74
CA ARG A 989 3.26 -4.76 63.98
C ARG A 989 3.46 -5.52 65.30
N LYS A 990 4.69 -5.96 65.63
CA LYS A 990 5.05 -6.54 66.94
C LYS A 990 4.88 -5.54 68.10
N GLN A 991 5.31 -4.29 67.94
CA GLN A 991 5.10 -3.25 68.96
C GLN A 991 3.61 -3.00 69.19
N LYS A 992 2.81 -2.85 68.11
CA LYS A 992 1.35 -2.70 68.22
C LYS A 992 0.65 -3.92 68.84
N SER A 993 1.12 -5.14 68.61
CA SER A 993 0.55 -6.33 69.25
C SER A 993 0.93 -6.45 70.73
N LEU A 994 2.17 -6.10 71.09
CA LEU A 994 2.62 -6.00 72.50
C LEU A 994 1.87 -4.89 73.26
N GLU A 995 1.63 -3.73 72.64
CA GLU A 995 0.76 -2.70 73.20
C GLU A 995 -0.68 -3.19 73.36
N LYS A 996 -1.24 -3.90 72.37
CA LYS A 996 -2.60 -4.46 72.48
C LYS A 996 -2.69 -5.47 73.63
N LEU A 997 -1.68 -6.32 73.80
CA LEU A 997 -1.54 -7.25 74.93
C LEU A 997 -1.40 -6.52 76.27
N SER A 998 -0.61 -5.43 76.34
CA SER A 998 -0.48 -4.65 77.57
C SER A 998 -1.77 -3.92 77.94
N ARG A 999 -2.52 -3.41 76.95
CA ARG A 999 -3.87 -2.84 77.13
C ARG A 999 -4.89 -3.89 77.59
N MET A 1000 -4.80 -5.13 77.12
CA MET A 1000 -5.66 -6.22 77.63
C MET A 1000 -5.27 -6.62 79.06
N ARG A 1001 -3.98 -6.73 79.39
CA ARG A 1001 -3.51 -7.00 80.77
C ARG A 1001 -3.88 -5.90 81.77
N LYS A 1002 -4.04 -4.65 81.31
CA LYS A 1002 -4.48 -3.51 82.14
C LYS A 1002 -6.00 -3.39 82.32
N ARG A 1003 -6.83 -4.19 81.63
CA ARG A 1003 -8.28 -4.24 81.89
C ARG A 1003 -8.55 -5.12 83.12
N HIS A 1004 -9.10 -4.51 84.18
CA HIS A 1004 -9.49 -5.21 85.41
C HIS A 1004 -10.50 -6.35 85.12
N ARG A 1005 -10.38 -7.47 85.84
CA ARG A 1005 -11.34 -8.57 85.80
C ARG A 1005 -12.66 -8.13 86.43
N GLN A 1006 -13.73 -8.10 85.64
CA GLN A 1006 -15.09 -7.93 86.12
C GLN A 1006 -15.59 -9.28 86.68
N GLN A 1007 -16.23 -9.29 87.85
CA GLN A 1007 -16.72 -10.52 88.49
C GLN A 1007 -17.89 -11.14 87.69
N VAL A 1008 -17.91 -12.47 87.63
CA VAL A 1008 -18.93 -13.23 86.89
C VAL A 1008 -20.15 -13.49 87.78
N ILE A 1009 -21.34 -13.19 87.28
CA ILE A 1009 -22.63 -13.49 87.92
C ILE A 1009 -23.32 -14.64 87.18
N GLY A 1010 -23.93 -15.56 87.94
CA GLY A 1010 -25.13 -16.30 87.50
C GLY A 1010 -24.89 -17.67 86.87
N LYS A 1011 -25.36 -18.72 87.57
CA LYS A 1011 -25.43 -20.11 87.08
C LYS A 1011 -26.43 -20.25 85.92
N TYR A 1012 -26.16 -21.20 85.03
CA TYR A 1012 -27.21 -22.06 84.49
C TYR A 1012 -26.71 -23.51 84.49
N ILE A 1013 -27.50 -24.44 85.07
CA ILE A 1013 -27.19 -25.86 85.15
C ILE A 1013 -28.29 -26.60 84.40
N LYS A 1014 -27.92 -27.58 83.56
CA LYS A 1014 -28.82 -28.65 83.11
C LYS A 1014 -28.17 -30.03 83.31
N PRO A 1015 -28.95 -31.08 83.59
CA PRO A 1015 -28.46 -32.35 84.13
C PRO A 1015 -28.02 -33.37 83.05
N PRO A 1016 -27.25 -34.41 83.42
CA PRO A 1016 -26.89 -35.56 82.57
C PRO A 1016 -28.05 -36.57 82.46
N PRO A 1017 -28.12 -37.35 81.36
CA PRO A 1017 -27.64 -38.75 81.33
C PRO A 1017 -26.92 -39.10 79.99
N ASP A 1018 -26.32 -40.28 79.72
CA ASP A 1018 -25.86 -41.43 80.52
C ASP A 1018 -24.72 -42.14 79.73
N GLU A 1019 -24.04 -43.10 80.36
CA GLU A 1019 -22.93 -43.88 79.80
C GLU A 1019 -23.38 -44.97 78.80
N GLU A 1020 -22.53 -45.37 77.84
CA GLU A 1020 -22.26 -46.81 77.56
C GLU A 1020 -21.07 -47.09 76.60
N THR A 1021 -20.08 -47.83 77.14
CA THR A 1021 -19.27 -48.91 76.53
C THR A 1021 -18.42 -48.80 75.23
N SER A 1022 -17.10 -48.91 75.44
CA SER A 1022 -16.15 -49.91 74.91
C SER A 1022 -15.71 -49.97 73.42
N ASN A 1023 -14.46 -49.52 73.20
CA ASN A 1023 -13.27 -50.28 72.76
C ASN A 1023 -13.20 -51.20 71.51
N SER A 1024 -11.99 -51.17 70.92
CA SER A 1024 -11.33 -52.15 70.02
C SER A 1024 -11.72 -52.07 68.53
N SER A 1025 -10.81 -51.69 67.62
CA SER A 1025 -9.83 -52.53 66.87
C SER A 1025 -10.48 -53.27 65.68
N MET A 1026 -9.87 -53.48 64.50
CA MET A 1026 -8.49 -53.27 64.03
C MET A 1026 -8.46 -53.18 62.47
N LEU A 1027 -7.26 -53.08 61.89
CA LEU A 1027 -6.79 -53.49 60.55
C LEU A 1027 -7.70 -54.45 59.71
N ALA A 1028 -7.66 -54.55 58.37
CA ALA A 1028 -7.03 -53.83 57.24
C ALA A 1028 -7.40 -54.58 55.92
N VAL A 1029 -7.18 -53.98 54.72
CA VAL A 1029 -6.71 -54.60 53.42
C VAL A 1029 -7.38 -55.94 52.97
N ALA A 1030 -7.88 -56.19 51.75
CA ALA A 1030 -8.02 -55.48 50.45
C ALA A 1030 -9.19 -56.14 49.66
N VAL A 1031 -9.55 -55.75 48.43
CA VAL A 1031 -9.05 -56.31 47.14
C VAL A 1031 -9.73 -55.57 45.97
N LYS A 1032 -9.15 -55.64 44.76
CA LYS A 1032 -9.54 -54.96 43.50
C LYS A 1032 -10.67 -55.63 42.70
N ALA A 1033 -11.16 -54.87 41.70
CA ALA A 1033 -12.01 -55.24 40.56
C ALA A 1033 -13.50 -55.48 40.91
N SER A 1034 -14.46 -55.19 40.02
CA SER A 1034 -14.40 -54.82 38.60
C SER A 1034 -14.41 -53.31 38.30
#